data_AF-A0A2D7WR02-F1
#
_entry.id   AF-A0A2D7WR02-F1
#
_cell.length_a   1.000
_cell.length_b   1.000
_cell.length_c   1.000
_cell.angle_alpha   90.00
_cell.angle_beta   90.00
_cell.angle_gamma   90.00
#
_symmetry.space_group_name_H-M   'P 1'
#
loop_
_entity.id
_entity.type
_entity.pdbx_description
1 polymer ?
#
loop_
_entity_poly.entity_id
_entity_poly.type
_entity_poly.pdbx_seq_one_letter_code
_entity_poly.pdbx_strand_id
1 'polypeptide(L)'
;MHEFIRILKSESWFLVFFRSVLALAVGLLSWPVVIFLIDLYDIYSPILEEDSMQWVIVASALSTLLFLCIIVVSWIRKPSAVDLAIKVEKANPQLHDLLNCAVELQKKSKSQNLTFMENRVLQTTDSKVRSIAWGQGTRPNSLYWVSVILGLCVGAGLAVWGAGQSPVQKAIDSLSAEPGLTVSTSLTGTLSQKEGPPSNEFTRGSDVSIFADIIRGHRGQKKARIEYVTGEETETVDMLETSVIGRFEYVVPAIGEIFKYRVVTPSLVSEWHNVIPYDPPALKSALWDITPPAYLKMDSFEHDGFGYVRVPEGSEISLNLEVEPLPERVDAKLISIDGNLSLENNQIRYTHNFVLEGEWKGHIELYDIDKPERPPIVYDDLVFAPIPDEPPLVEITEPAKDLQLPSDATFLIEVFASDDHGVTDVRMRIEHAGDSEEETIFVDPIEKEKRLTYVFDLGERALAVGDVLTYMALASDNKEPESQLARSEIYFIEVLPPEGNSTDAEGGDMEGETKEIPVRDFINKTKKIIRSTYDAMLESDESKVERLAVALSSDALGLKHEMTKVYDENEGSFPTVDGIDLGELLNEATYHIEQTEIYAGDQMLQESLEPSGKTLRKLVQLYALMQKMQKQKSKGKGKPSENEETAEGEQEPQEQEPGKDPAEQLRELAEDLDKLKEME
;
A
#
# COMPACT_ATOMS: atom_id res chain seq x y z
N MET A 1 -48.68 -65.16 71.69
CA MET A 1 -47.30 -64.76 72.01
C MET A 1 -47.37 -63.86 73.22
N HIS A 2 -46.69 -64.20 74.31
CA HIS A 2 -46.75 -63.44 75.57
C HIS A 2 -46.23 -62.00 75.42
N GLU A 3 -46.79 -61.09 76.20
CA GLU A 3 -46.59 -59.64 76.09
C GLU A 3 -45.13 -59.26 76.42
N PHE A 4 -44.52 -59.93 77.41
CA PHE A 4 -43.12 -59.72 77.78
C PHE A 4 -42.12 -60.04 76.67
N ILE A 5 -42.44 -60.98 75.78
CA ILE A 5 -41.59 -61.35 74.63
C ILE A 5 -41.69 -60.31 73.54
N ARG A 6 -42.88 -59.74 73.33
CA ARG A 6 -43.08 -58.64 72.38
C ARG A 6 -42.28 -57.41 72.82
N ILE A 7 -42.27 -57.13 74.12
CA ILE A 7 -41.50 -56.02 74.70
C ILE A 7 -39.99 -56.30 74.63
N LEU A 8 -39.51 -57.50 75.00
CA LEU A 8 -38.10 -57.88 74.85
C LEU A 8 -37.59 -57.83 73.40
N LYS A 9 -38.43 -58.24 72.43
CA LYS A 9 -38.10 -58.10 71.00
C LYS A 9 -38.05 -56.64 70.55
N SER A 10 -38.94 -55.80 71.08
CA SER A 10 -38.94 -54.36 70.83
C SER A 10 -37.67 -53.71 71.39
N GLU A 11 -37.33 -53.97 72.65
CA GLU A 11 -36.12 -53.45 73.31
C GLU A 11 -34.82 -53.96 72.66
N SER A 12 -34.81 -55.20 72.14
CA SER A 12 -33.71 -55.72 71.30
C SER A 12 -33.52 -54.90 70.01
N TRP A 13 -34.61 -54.50 69.37
CA TRP A 13 -34.59 -53.61 68.19
C TRP A 13 -34.18 -52.18 68.55
N PHE A 14 -34.59 -51.65 69.71
CA PHE A 14 -34.12 -50.36 70.21
C PHE A 14 -32.60 -50.34 70.47
N LEU A 15 -32.04 -51.43 71.01
CA LEU A 15 -30.59 -51.56 71.17
C LEU A 15 -29.83 -51.59 69.84
N VAL A 16 -30.38 -52.29 68.84
CA VAL A 16 -29.83 -52.27 67.48
C VAL A 16 -29.92 -50.85 66.91
N PHE A 17 -31.04 -50.16 67.11
CA PHE A 17 -31.22 -48.77 66.70
C PHE A 17 -30.17 -47.84 67.33
N PHE A 18 -29.93 -47.91 68.64
CA PHE A 18 -28.90 -47.07 69.27
C PHE A 18 -27.51 -47.33 68.70
N ARG A 19 -27.14 -48.60 68.50
CA ARG A 19 -25.88 -48.97 67.87
C ARG A 19 -25.78 -48.49 66.43
N SER A 20 -26.89 -48.48 65.67
CA SER A 20 -26.93 -47.92 64.32
C SER A 20 -26.75 -46.40 64.32
N VAL A 21 -27.30 -45.68 65.30
CA VAL A 21 -27.09 -44.23 65.42
C VAL A 21 -25.62 -43.92 65.78
N LEU A 22 -25.00 -44.72 66.65
CA LEU A 22 -23.56 -44.60 66.91
C LEU A 22 -22.72 -44.94 65.68
N ALA A 23 -23.11 -45.97 64.92
CA ALA A 23 -22.47 -46.30 63.65
C ALA A 23 -22.50 -45.12 62.68
N LEU A 24 -23.63 -44.41 62.62
CA LEU A 24 -23.78 -43.20 61.80
C LEU A 24 -22.81 -42.10 62.23
N ALA A 25 -22.69 -41.84 63.54
CA ALA A 25 -21.73 -40.87 64.06
C ALA A 25 -20.27 -41.25 63.72
N VAL A 26 -19.91 -42.53 63.84
CA VAL A 26 -18.56 -43.03 63.51
C VAL A 26 -18.29 -42.97 62.01
N GLY A 27 -19.25 -43.37 61.16
CA GLY A 27 -19.14 -43.26 59.71
C GLY A 27 -18.95 -41.81 59.26
N LEU A 28 -19.76 -40.91 59.81
CA LEU A 28 -19.69 -39.48 59.49
C LEU A 28 -18.35 -38.86 59.93
N LEU A 29 -17.78 -39.28 61.07
CA LEU A 29 -16.44 -38.87 61.51
C LEU A 29 -15.30 -39.49 60.68
N SER A 30 -15.51 -40.68 60.10
CA SER A 30 -14.46 -41.35 59.31
C SER A 30 -14.17 -40.66 57.98
N TRP A 31 -15.19 -40.07 57.35
CA TRP A 31 -15.04 -39.37 56.07
C TRP A 31 -14.03 -38.21 56.13
N PRO A 32 -14.18 -37.20 57.02
CA PRO A 32 -13.21 -36.10 57.08
C PRO A 32 -11.82 -36.59 57.43
N VAL A 33 -11.67 -37.60 58.30
CA VAL A 33 -10.35 -38.18 58.63
C VAL A 33 -9.65 -38.73 57.38
N VAL A 34 -10.37 -39.46 56.53
CA VAL A 34 -9.80 -39.98 55.27
C VAL A 34 -9.45 -38.84 54.32
N ILE A 35 -10.32 -37.82 54.20
CA ILE A 35 -10.03 -36.64 53.37
C ILE A 35 -8.80 -35.88 53.86
N PHE A 36 -8.61 -35.70 55.17
CA PHE A 36 -7.40 -35.07 55.72
C PHE A 36 -6.13 -35.89 55.47
N LEU A 37 -6.22 -37.22 55.44
CA LEU A 37 -5.08 -38.07 55.06
C LEU A 37 -4.75 -37.95 53.58
N ILE A 38 -5.75 -37.86 52.70
CA ILE A 38 -5.55 -37.62 51.26
C ILE A 38 -5.01 -36.20 51.04
N ASP A 39 -5.49 -35.20 51.78
CA ASP A 39 -4.97 -33.84 51.71
C ASP A 39 -3.49 -33.79 52.13
N LEU A 40 -3.12 -34.51 53.19
CA LEU A 40 -1.72 -34.66 53.60
C LEU A 40 -0.87 -35.31 52.51
N TYR A 41 -1.41 -36.29 51.79
CA TYR A 41 -0.73 -36.91 50.64
C TYR A 41 -0.57 -35.91 49.48
N ASP A 42 -1.61 -35.14 49.16
CA ASP A 42 -1.61 -34.11 48.11
C ASP A 42 -0.59 -32.98 48.36
N ILE A 43 -0.19 -32.74 49.62
CA ILE A 43 0.93 -31.82 49.94
C ILE A 43 2.27 -32.31 49.39
N TYR A 44 2.54 -33.62 49.50
CA TYR A 44 3.84 -34.19 49.10
C TYR A 44 3.85 -34.67 47.66
N SER A 45 2.72 -35.20 47.18
CA SER A 45 2.53 -35.68 45.81
C SER A 45 1.25 -35.06 45.27
N PRO A 46 1.33 -33.90 44.60
CA PRO A 46 0.18 -33.22 44.03
C PRO A 46 -0.63 -34.16 43.13
N ILE A 47 -1.91 -34.30 43.46
CA ILE A 47 -2.87 -35.10 42.69
C ILE A 47 -3.40 -34.24 41.54
N LEU A 48 -3.53 -34.82 40.35
CA LEU A 48 -4.16 -34.13 39.22
C LEU A 48 -5.64 -33.87 39.49
N GLU A 49 -6.16 -32.76 38.95
CA GLU A 49 -7.55 -32.36 39.11
C GLU A 49 -8.51 -33.45 38.59
N GLU A 50 -8.18 -34.05 37.44
CA GLU A 50 -8.95 -35.14 36.81
C GLU A 50 -9.06 -36.39 37.72
N ASP A 51 -7.98 -36.73 38.42
CA ASP A 51 -7.93 -37.90 39.30
C ASP A 51 -8.56 -37.64 40.67
N SER A 52 -8.71 -36.37 41.07
CA SER A 52 -9.15 -35.99 42.42
C SER A 52 -10.56 -36.50 42.74
N MET A 53 -11.44 -36.56 41.74
CA MET A 53 -12.79 -37.12 41.91
C MET A 53 -12.75 -38.60 42.30
N GLN A 54 -11.83 -39.38 41.73
CA GLN A 54 -11.68 -40.80 42.08
C GLN A 54 -11.27 -40.96 43.54
N TRP A 55 -10.34 -40.12 44.02
CA TRP A 55 -9.91 -40.12 45.43
C TRP A 55 -11.05 -39.77 46.40
N VAL A 56 -11.87 -38.77 46.07
CA VAL A 56 -13.04 -38.40 46.88
C VAL A 56 -14.10 -39.51 46.88
N ILE A 57 -14.32 -40.18 45.74
CA ILE A 57 -15.21 -41.34 45.65
C ILE A 57 -14.68 -42.49 46.52
N VAL A 58 -13.38 -42.80 46.45
CA VAL A 58 -12.75 -43.84 47.28
C VAL A 58 -12.88 -43.52 48.77
N ALA A 59 -12.65 -42.27 49.17
CA ALA A 59 -12.83 -41.84 50.57
C ALA A 59 -14.28 -42.00 51.05
N SER A 60 -15.23 -41.65 50.18
CA SER A 60 -16.67 -41.80 50.44
C SER A 60 -17.10 -43.27 50.49
N ALA A 61 -16.56 -44.11 49.60
CA ALA A 61 -16.79 -45.55 49.60
C ALA A 61 -16.23 -46.22 50.85
N LEU A 62 -15.03 -45.83 51.31
CA LEU A 62 -14.43 -46.38 52.53
C LEU A 62 -15.24 -46.02 53.78
N SER A 63 -15.70 -44.77 53.89
CA SER A 63 -16.56 -44.32 54.99
C SER A 63 -17.92 -45.02 55.00
N THR A 64 -18.56 -45.17 53.83
CA THR A 64 -19.84 -45.90 53.71
C THR A 64 -19.69 -47.40 53.99
N LEU A 65 -18.60 -48.03 53.55
CA LEU A 65 -18.29 -49.42 53.86
C LEU A 65 -18.08 -49.62 55.37
N LEU A 66 -17.34 -48.72 56.02
CA LEU A 66 -17.14 -48.75 57.47
C LEU A 66 -18.48 -48.63 58.22
N PHE A 67 -19.33 -47.68 57.81
CA PHE A 67 -20.68 -47.54 58.34
C PHE A 67 -21.53 -48.80 58.17
N LEU A 68 -21.57 -49.38 56.96
CA LEU A 68 -22.32 -50.60 56.66
C LEU A 68 -21.79 -51.79 57.46
N CYS A 69 -20.47 -51.94 57.57
CA CYS A 69 -19.84 -53.00 58.36
C CYS A 69 -20.26 -52.92 59.83
N ILE A 70 -20.26 -51.73 60.44
CA ILE A 70 -20.69 -51.54 61.84
C ILE A 70 -22.19 -51.86 61.99
N ILE A 71 -23.04 -51.46 61.02
CA ILE A 71 -24.48 -51.81 61.04
C ILE A 71 -24.69 -53.31 60.94
N VAL A 72 -24.03 -53.98 60.00
CA VAL A 72 -24.14 -55.43 59.80
C VAL A 72 -23.67 -56.17 61.04
N VAL A 73 -22.53 -55.77 61.63
CA VAL A 73 -22.05 -56.32 62.91
C VAL A 73 -23.05 -56.07 64.04
N SER A 74 -23.69 -54.90 64.09
CA SER A 74 -24.74 -54.58 65.07
C SER A 74 -25.96 -55.49 64.93
N TRP A 75 -26.36 -55.80 63.70
CA TRP A 75 -27.49 -56.69 63.39
C TRP A 75 -27.17 -58.16 63.68
N ILE A 76 -25.96 -58.63 63.32
CA ILE A 76 -25.51 -60.00 63.60
C ILE A 76 -25.38 -60.20 65.12
N ARG A 77 -24.86 -59.21 65.85
CA ARG A 77 -24.74 -59.23 67.32
C ARG A 77 -26.00 -58.74 68.04
N LYS A 78 -27.18 -59.03 67.48
CA LYS A 78 -28.48 -58.74 68.11
C LYS A 78 -28.59 -59.55 69.42
N PRO A 79 -28.74 -58.91 70.58
CA PRO A 79 -28.82 -59.62 71.85
C PRO A 79 -30.07 -60.51 71.90
N SER A 80 -29.90 -61.73 72.39
CA SER A 80 -30.99 -62.69 72.50
C SER A 80 -31.99 -62.26 73.58
N ALA A 81 -33.22 -62.76 73.51
CA ALA A 81 -34.24 -62.45 74.52
C ALA A 81 -33.84 -62.88 75.94
N VAL A 82 -32.97 -63.90 76.05
CA VAL A 82 -32.41 -64.39 77.32
C VAL A 82 -31.40 -63.39 77.88
N ASP A 83 -30.46 -62.92 77.05
CA ASP A 83 -29.44 -61.95 77.49
C ASP A 83 -30.04 -60.61 77.92
N LEU A 84 -31.17 -60.23 77.29
CA LEU A 84 -31.91 -59.02 77.64
C LEU A 84 -32.71 -59.17 78.93
N ALA A 85 -33.34 -60.34 79.15
CA ALA A 85 -34.03 -60.62 80.39
C ALA A 85 -33.08 -60.52 81.59
N ILE A 86 -31.88 -61.11 81.48
CA ILE A 86 -30.85 -61.06 82.53
C ILE A 86 -30.46 -59.61 82.85
N LYS A 87 -30.30 -58.76 81.83
CA LYS A 87 -29.93 -57.34 82.01
C LYS A 87 -31.06 -56.51 82.62
N VAL A 88 -32.29 -56.71 82.18
CA VAL A 88 -33.48 -56.02 82.72
C VAL A 88 -33.72 -56.41 84.17
N GLU A 89 -33.55 -57.69 84.50
CA GLU A 89 -33.74 -58.24 85.84
C GLU A 89 -32.65 -57.78 86.81
N LYS A 90 -31.39 -57.73 86.37
CA LYS A 90 -30.30 -57.15 87.15
C LYS A 90 -30.51 -55.67 87.50
N ALA A 91 -31.20 -54.93 86.62
CA ALA A 91 -31.55 -53.53 86.86
C ALA A 91 -32.84 -53.35 87.67
N ASN A 92 -33.68 -54.38 87.77
CA ASN A 92 -34.94 -54.37 88.53
C ASN A 92 -34.98 -55.54 89.54
N PRO A 93 -34.28 -55.45 90.69
CA PRO A 93 -34.20 -56.53 91.67
C PRO A 93 -35.57 -57.00 92.24
N GLN A 94 -36.61 -56.19 92.07
CA GLN A 94 -37.98 -56.46 92.52
C GLN A 94 -38.66 -57.63 91.78
N LEU A 95 -38.08 -58.10 90.67
CA LEU A 95 -38.64 -59.19 89.87
C LEU A 95 -38.29 -60.58 90.40
N HIS A 96 -37.27 -60.72 91.25
CA HIS A 96 -36.90 -61.99 91.90
C HIS A 96 -36.76 -63.19 90.93
N ASP A 97 -36.08 -62.98 89.81
CA ASP A 97 -35.77 -64.00 88.76
C ASP A 97 -36.98 -64.49 87.94
N LEU A 98 -38.11 -63.79 88.07
CA LEU A 98 -39.38 -64.12 87.43
C LEU A 98 -39.33 -63.92 85.91
N LEU A 99 -38.60 -62.91 85.41
CA LEU A 99 -38.53 -62.62 83.97
C LEU A 99 -37.60 -63.61 83.23
N ASN A 100 -36.46 -63.95 83.82
CA ASN A 100 -35.54 -64.98 83.33
C ASN A 100 -36.23 -66.34 83.28
N CYS A 101 -36.87 -66.75 84.38
CA CYS A 101 -37.67 -67.98 84.44
C CYS A 101 -38.76 -68.00 83.36
N ALA A 102 -39.47 -66.88 83.14
CA ALA A 102 -40.51 -66.81 82.11
C ALA A 102 -39.97 -66.95 80.69
N VAL A 103 -38.78 -66.39 80.39
CA VAL A 103 -38.14 -66.54 79.07
C VAL A 103 -37.64 -67.96 78.85
N GLU A 104 -37.10 -68.62 79.87
CA GLU A 104 -36.69 -70.03 79.83
C GLU A 104 -37.90 -70.97 79.66
N LEU A 105 -38.97 -70.74 80.44
CA LEU A 105 -40.21 -71.50 80.34
C LEU A 105 -40.89 -71.32 78.98
N GLN A 106 -40.82 -70.14 78.36
CA GLN A 106 -41.27 -69.99 76.99
C GLN A 106 -40.42 -70.77 75.99
N LYS A 107 -39.09 -70.78 76.15
CA LYS A 107 -38.23 -71.56 75.27
C LYS A 107 -38.57 -73.05 75.37
N LYS A 108 -38.86 -73.52 76.59
CA LYS A 108 -39.31 -74.89 76.90
C LYS A 108 -40.72 -75.19 76.34
N SER A 109 -41.64 -74.23 76.37
CA SER A 109 -43.02 -74.37 75.87
C SER A 109 -43.12 -74.62 74.36
N LYS A 110 -42.07 -74.28 73.61
CA LYS A 110 -41.98 -74.61 72.18
C LYS A 110 -41.69 -76.09 71.90
N SER A 111 -41.12 -76.81 72.88
CA SER A 111 -40.71 -78.22 72.75
C SER A 111 -41.54 -79.18 73.59
N GLN A 112 -42.17 -78.72 74.67
CA GLN A 112 -42.94 -79.54 75.62
C GLN A 112 -44.16 -78.78 76.15
N ASN A 113 -45.23 -79.53 76.50
CA ASN A 113 -46.40 -78.94 77.16
C ASN A 113 -46.06 -78.49 78.59
N LEU A 114 -46.42 -77.26 78.92
CA LEU A 114 -46.16 -76.69 80.24
C LEU A 114 -47.17 -77.15 81.29
N THR A 115 -46.69 -77.30 82.51
CA THR A 115 -47.47 -77.60 83.72
C THR A 115 -48.33 -76.39 84.12
N PHE A 116 -49.42 -76.61 84.86
CA PHE A 116 -50.30 -75.51 85.33
C PHE A 116 -49.54 -74.40 86.09
N MET A 117 -48.60 -74.78 86.96
CA MET A 117 -47.76 -73.81 87.68
C MET A 117 -46.82 -73.03 86.74
N GLU A 118 -46.25 -73.67 85.73
CA GLU A 118 -45.39 -73.02 84.73
C GLU A 118 -46.21 -72.02 83.88
N ASN A 119 -47.44 -72.37 83.52
CA ASN A 119 -48.37 -71.45 82.85
C ASN A 119 -48.78 -70.26 83.75
N ARG A 120 -48.93 -70.48 85.06
CA ARG A 120 -49.20 -69.40 86.01
C ARG A 120 -48.04 -68.42 86.15
N VAL A 121 -46.79 -68.89 86.08
CA VAL A 121 -45.60 -68.03 86.06
C VAL A 121 -45.61 -67.13 84.83
N LEU A 122 -45.93 -67.66 83.64
CA LEU A 122 -46.05 -66.85 82.42
C LEU A 122 -47.16 -65.78 82.52
N GLN A 123 -48.33 -66.13 83.05
CA GLN A 123 -49.43 -65.17 83.26
C GLN A 123 -49.11 -64.10 84.32
N THR A 124 -48.42 -64.48 85.40
CA THR A 124 -47.98 -63.55 86.45
C THR A 124 -46.88 -62.62 85.95
N THR A 125 -46.06 -63.11 85.02
CA THR A 125 -45.05 -62.30 84.33
C THR A 125 -45.72 -61.26 83.45
N ASP A 126 -46.66 -61.66 82.59
CA ASP A 126 -47.37 -60.74 81.70
C ASP A 126 -48.09 -59.60 82.46
N SER A 127 -48.66 -59.87 83.64
CA SER A 127 -49.32 -58.82 84.44
C SER A 127 -48.33 -57.86 85.12
N LYS A 128 -47.20 -58.37 85.66
CA LYS A 128 -46.15 -57.54 86.28
C LYS A 128 -45.29 -56.79 85.27
N VAL A 129 -45.20 -57.29 84.04
CA VAL A 129 -44.37 -56.71 82.98
C VAL A 129 -44.77 -55.29 82.60
N ARG A 130 -46.04 -54.92 82.78
CA ARG A 130 -46.53 -53.56 82.51
C ARG A 130 -46.08 -52.52 83.54
N SER A 131 -45.72 -52.94 84.75
CA SER A 131 -45.27 -52.03 85.83
C SER A 131 -43.76 -51.86 85.90
N ILE A 132 -42.99 -52.50 85.01
CA ILE A 132 -41.52 -52.47 85.02
C ILE A 132 -41.02 -51.23 84.27
N ALA A 133 -39.99 -50.58 84.81
CA ALA A 133 -39.21 -49.57 84.11
C ALA A 133 -38.21 -50.25 83.15
N TRP A 134 -38.71 -50.76 82.01
CA TRP A 134 -37.90 -51.45 80.98
C TRP A 134 -36.68 -50.65 80.51
N GLY A 135 -36.71 -49.31 80.62
CA GLY A 135 -35.62 -48.44 80.22
C GLY A 135 -34.39 -48.48 81.13
N GLN A 136 -34.50 -48.91 82.39
CA GLN A 136 -33.36 -49.02 83.30
C GLN A 136 -32.59 -50.32 82.99
N GLY A 137 -31.35 -50.18 82.52
CA GLY A 137 -30.44 -51.31 82.23
C GLY A 137 -30.30 -51.71 80.75
N THR A 138 -31.30 -51.44 79.91
CA THR A 138 -31.20 -51.67 78.45
C THR A 138 -30.93 -50.41 77.65
N ARG A 139 -31.44 -49.25 78.08
CA ARG A 139 -31.24 -47.99 77.37
C ARG A 139 -29.92 -47.34 77.80
N PRO A 140 -29.18 -46.74 76.86
CA PRO A 140 -27.91 -46.11 77.18
C PRO A 140 -28.11 -44.84 78.04
N ASN A 141 -27.13 -44.54 78.90
CA ASN A 141 -27.15 -43.36 79.77
C ASN A 141 -27.18 -42.04 78.98
N SER A 142 -27.57 -40.94 79.60
CA SER A 142 -27.57 -39.60 78.97
C SER A 142 -26.23 -39.22 78.34
N LEU A 143 -25.12 -39.62 78.96
CA LEU A 143 -23.75 -39.44 78.43
C LEU A 143 -23.54 -40.07 77.05
N TYR A 144 -24.19 -41.19 76.74
CA TYR A 144 -24.12 -41.81 75.41
C TYR A 144 -24.74 -40.92 74.34
N TRP A 145 -25.94 -40.38 74.61
CA TRP A 145 -26.62 -39.50 73.68
C TRP A 145 -25.86 -38.19 73.48
N VAL A 146 -25.27 -37.65 74.55
CA VAL A 146 -24.35 -36.51 74.44
C VAL A 146 -23.16 -36.86 73.55
N SER A 147 -22.54 -38.04 73.70
CA SER A 147 -21.42 -38.45 72.85
C SER A 147 -21.80 -38.65 71.38
N VAL A 148 -22.99 -39.16 71.10
CA VAL A 148 -23.51 -39.36 69.74
C VAL A 148 -23.82 -38.02 69.08
N ILE A 149 -24.52 -37.13 69.79
CA ILE A 149 -24.83 -35.78 69.27
C ILE A 149 -23.54 -35.00 69.05
N LEU A 150 -22.61 -35.04 70.01
CA LEU A 150 -21.29 -34.43 69.87
C LEU A 150 -20.54 -35.01 68.66
N GLY A 151 -20.53 -36.34 68.49
CA GLY A 151 -19.89 -36.99 67.34
C GLY A 151 -20.49 -36.58 65.99
N LEU A 152 -21.83 -36.44 65.92
CA LEU A 152 -22.51 -35.95 64.72
C LEU A 152 -22.21 -34.47 64.46
N CYS A 153 -22.24 -33.61 65.47
CA CYS A 153 -21.92 -32.19 65.33
C CYS A 153 -20.45 -31.97 64.94
N VAL A 154 -19.52 -32.67 65.60
CA VAL A 154 -18.09 -32.60 65.28
C VAL A 154 -17.84 -33.17 63.90
N GLY A 155 -18.42 -34.32 63.57
CA GLY A 155 -18.27 -34.90 62.24
C GLY A 155 -18.83 -33.98 61.14
N ALA A 156 -20.00 -33.37 61.36
CA ALA A 156 -20.58 -32.44 60.40
C ALA A 156 -19.72 -31.17 60.25
N GLY A 157 -19.23 -30.61 61.36
CA GLY A 157 -18.31 -29.48 61.33
C GLY A 157 -17.00 -29.80 60.62
N LEU A 158 -16.42 -30.97 60.87
CA LEU A 158 -15.22 -31.45 60.18
C LEU A 158 -15.46 -31.78 58.72
N ALA A 159 -16.66 -32.24 58.34
CA ALA A 159 -17.02 -32.47 56.95
C ALA A 159 -17.16 -31.14 56.18
N VAL A 160 -17.78 -30.13 56.78
CA VAL A 160 -17.85 -28.77 56.22
C VAL A 160 -16.45 -28.17 56.09
N TRP A 161 -15.59 -28.36 57.08
CA TRP A 161 -14.19 -27.96 56.98
C TRP A 161 -13.47 -28.73 55.87
N GLY A 162 -13.66 -30.05 55.80
CA GLY A 162 -13.06 -30.95 54.82
C GLY A 162 -13.44 -30.61 53.39
N ALA A 163 -14.62 -30.02 53.17
CA ALA A 163 -15.06 -29.56 51.86
C ALA A 163 -14.16 -28.44 51.29
N GLY A 164 -13.45 -27.70 52.15
CA GLY A 164 -12.47 -26.68 51.74
C GLY A 164 -11.05 -27.22 51.54
N GLN A 165 -10.82 -28.53 51.66
CA GLN A 165 -9.50 -29.12 51.42
C GLN A 165 -9.21 -29.30 49.93
N SER A 166 -7.92 -29.34 49.57
CA SER A 166 -7.46 -29.33 48.17
C SER A 166 -8.06 -30.48 47.33
N PRO A 167 -8.11 -31.75 47.79
CA PRO A 167 -8.69 -32.83 47.00
C PRO A 167 -10.18 -32.64 46.69
N VAL A 168 -10.94 -32.07 47.64
CA VAL A 168 -12.38 -31.85 47.44
C VAL A 168 -12.60 -30.66 46.51
N GLN A 169 -11.84 -29.58 46.66
CA GLN A 169 -11.89 -28.43 45.75
C GLN A 169 -11.55 -28.84 44.33
N LYS A 170 -10.43 -29.55 44.12
CA LYS A 170 -10.04 -30.11 42.81
C LYS A 170 -11.12 -31.01 42.20
N ALA A 171 -11.79 -31.84 43.01
CA ALA A 171 -12.87 -32.71 42.52
C ALA A 171 -14.15 -31.93 42.13
N ILE A 172 -14.41 -30.79 42.79
CA ILE A 172 -15.49 -29.87 42.39
C ILE A 172 -15.08 -29.11 41.12
N ASP A 173 -13.84 -28.65 41.05
CA ASP A 173 -13.27 -27.93 39.91
C ASP A 173 -13.22 -28.81 38.66
N SER A 174 -12.93 -30.11 38.79
CA SER A 174 -12.97 -31.06 37.66
C SER A 174 -14.37 -31.24 37.06
N LEU A 175 -15.42 -30.93 37.83
CA LEU A 175 -16.81 -30.95 37.36
C LEU A 175 -17.23 -29.61 36.74
N SER A 176 -16.43 -28.56 36.90
CA SER A 176 -16.68 -27.26 36.28
C SER A 176 -16.34 -27.30 34.79
N ALA A 177 -17.13 -26.58 33.98
CA ALA A 177 -16.85 -26.43 32.55
C ALA A 177 -15.79 -25.37 32.24
N GLU A 178 -15.31 -24.64 33.27
CA GLU A 178 -14.33 -23.59 33.11
C GLU A 178 -12.91 -24.19 33.10
N PRO A 179 -12.07 -23.85 32.11
CA PRO A 179 -10.72 -24.39 32.02
C PRO A 179 -9.83 -23.80 33.12
N GLY A 180 -9.16 -24.66 33.89
CA GLY A 180 -8.21 -24.23 34.92
C GLY A 180 -6.86 -23.75 34.37
N LEU A 181 -6.56 -24.10 33.11
CA LEU A 181 -5.34 -23.80 32.36
C LEU A 181 -5.72 -23.49 30.91
N THR A 182 -5.27 -22.36 30.38
CA THR A 182 -5.37 -22.03 28.95
C THR A 182 -3.97 -21.82 28.37
N VAL A 183 -3.75 -22.39 27.19
CA VAL A 183 -2.47 -22.30 26.46
C VAL A 183 -2.69 -21.50 25.19
N SER A 184 -1.75 -20.64 24.84
CA SER A 184 -1.78 -19.86 23.60
C SER A 184 -0.37 -19.70 23.05
N THR A 185 -0.28 -19.35 21.77
CA THR A 185 1.02 -19.15 21.09
C THR A 185 1.03 -17.83 20.34
N SER A 186 2.20 -17.17 20.26
CA SER A 186 2.41 -16.01 19.41
C SER A 186 3.86 -15.88 18.97
N LEU A 187 4.12 -15.01 18.00
CA LEU A 187 5.48 -14.56 17.71
C LEU A 187 6.04 -13.79 18.91
N THR A 188 7.31 -14.03 19.23
CA THR A 188 8.00 -13.37 20.34
C THR A 188 8.18 -11.89 20.01
N GLY A 189 7.88 -10.99 20.96
CA GLY A 189 8.10 -9.55 20.80
C GLY A 189 7.00 -8.78 20.04
N THR A 190 5.96 -9.44 19.53
CA THR A 190 4.83 -8.75 18.89
C THR A 190 3.82 -8.25 19.93
N LEU A 191 3.74 -6.94 20.15
CA LEU A 191 2.89 -6.31 21.18
C LEU A 191 1.40 -6.17 20.81
N SER A 192 1.02 -6.44 19.56
CA SER A 192 -0.34 -6.13 19.04
C SER A 192 -1.00 -7.27 18.26
N GLN A 193 -0.41 -8.46 18.24
CA GLN A 193 -1.01 -9.60 17.57
C GLN A 193 -1.94 -10.36 18.52
N LYS A 194 -3.12 -10.74 18.02
CA LYS A 194 -4.04 -11.63 18.74
C LYS A 194 -3.34 -12.97 18.96
N GLU A 195 -3.25 -13.41 20.21
CA GLU A 195 -2.68 -14.71 20.56
C GLU A 195 -3.41 -15.82 19.78
N GLY A 196 -2.62 -16.69 19.17
CA GLY A 196 -3.08 -17.81 18.37
C GLY A 196 -3.44 -19.02 19.25
N PRO A 197 -4.03 -20.06 18.63
CA PRO A 197 -4.31 -21.32 19.31
C PRO A 197 -3.02 -22.00 19.83
N PRO A 198 -3.12 -22.95 20.78
CA PRO A 198 -1.97 -23.71 21.27
C PRO A 198 -1.19 -24.43 20.16
N SER A 199 -1.90 -25.02 19.20
CA SER A 199 -1.31 -25.60 17.99
C SER A 199 -1.46 -24.61 16.85
N ASN A 200 -0.34 -24.06 16.38
CA ASN A 200 -0.35 -23.01 15.37
C ASN A 200 0.87 -23.15 14.43
N GLU A 201 0.76 -22.56 13.25
CA GLU A 201 1.79 -22.56 12.22
C GLU A 201 2.55 -21.22 12.26
N PHE A 202 3.89 -21.27 12.19
CA PHE A 202 4.74 -20.08 12.18
C PHE A 202 5.84 -20.22 11.12
N THR A 203 6.38 -19.09 10.66
CA THR A 203 7.48 -19.09 9.69
C THR A 203 8.73 -19.72 10.32
N ARG A 204 9.40 -20.60 9.56
CA ARG A 204 10.62 -21.27 10.02
C ARG A 204 11.70 -20.26 10.41
N GLY A 205 12.38 -20.52 11.52
CA GLY A 205 13.42 -19.63 12.07
C GLY A 205 12.88 -18.51 12.95
N SER A 206 11.57 -18.37 13.10
CA SER A 206 10.98 -17.41 14.05
C SER A 206 11.07 -17.89 15.51
N ASP A 207 11.15 -16.94 16.43
CA ASP A 207 11.04 -17.19 17.86
C ASP A 207 9.55 -17.19 18.27
N VAL A 208 9.09 -18.28 18.87
CA VAL A 208 7.67 -18.44 19.24
C VAL A 208 7.52 -18.49 20.76
N SER A 209 6.69 -17.59 21.30
CA SER A 209 6.31 -17.59 22.71
C SER A 209 5.10 -18.50 22.93
N ILE A 210 5.25 -19.45 23.84
CA ILE A 210 4.17 -20.30 24.34
C ILE A 210 3.74 -19.75 25.70
N PHE A 211 2.48 -19.33 25.80
CA PHE A 211 1.91 -18.82 27.03
C PHE A 211 1.05 -19.87 27.73
N ALA A 212 1.18 -19.91 29.04
CA ALA A 212 0.35 -20.72 29.93
C ALA A 212 -0.31 -19.84 30.98
N ASP A 213 -1.62 -19.65 30.83
CA ASP A 213 -2.46 -18.90 31.76
C ASP A 213 -3.07 -19.85 32.78
N ILE A 214 -2.51 -19.83 33.99
CA ILE A 214 -2.97 -20.65 35.12
C ILE A 214 -4.04 -19.87 35.88
N ILE A 215 -5.29 -20.30 35.76
CA ILE A 215 -6.42 -19.75 36.52
C ILE A 215 -6.49 -20.44 37.89
N ARG A 216 -6.41 -21.78 37.91
CA ARG A 216 -6.47 -22.61 39.13
C ARG A 216 -5.10 -23.16 39.51
N GLY A 217 -4.44 -22.52 40.49
CA GLY A 217 -3.14 -22.94 41.01
C GLY A 217 -3.25 -24.01 42.11
N HIS A 218 -2.21 -24.82 42.28
CA HIS A 218 -2.12 -25.77 43.39
C HIS A 218 -1.91 -25.03 44.71
N ARG A 219 -2.90 -25.06 45.61
CA ARG A 219 -2.85 -24.37 46.92
C ARG A 219 -2.49 -22.87 46.80
N GLY A 220 -2.97 -22.23 45.74
CA GLY A 220 -2.69 -20.82 45.44
C GLY A 220 -1.32 -20.55 44.82
N GLN A 221 -0.43 -21.55 44.73
CA GLN A 221 0.82 -21.43 43.97
C GLN A 221 0.57 -21.75 42.51
N LYS A 222 0.99 -20.84 41.63
CA LYS A 222 0.98 -21.05 40.18
C LYS A 222 2.41 -21.37 39.77
N LYS A 223 2.61 -22.54 39.16
CA LYS A 223 3.89 -22.99 38.60
C LYS A 223 3.58 -23.75 37.33
N ALA A 224 4.31 -23.43 36.26
CA ALA A 224 4.18 -24.09 34.98
C ALA A 224 5.53 -24.66 34.55
N ARG A 225 5.49 -25.88 34.05
CA ARG A 225 6.59 -26.54 33.35
C ARG A 225 6.13 -26.86 31.95
N ILE A 226 7.02 -26.75 30.98
CA ILE A 226 6.77 -27.23 29.63
C ILE A 226 7.47 -28.56 29.46
N GLU A 227 6.76 -29.53 28.91
CA GLU A 227 7.32 -30.79 28.45
C GLU A 227 7.29 -30.80 26.92
N TYR A 228 8.43 -31.03 26.29
CA TYR A 228 8.51 -31.11 24.83
C TYR A 228 9.34 -32.30 24.38
N VAL A 229 9.09 -32.76 23.16
CA VAL A 229 9.74 -33.93 22.59
C VAL A 229 10.95 -33.50 21.78
N THR A 230 12.13 -34.02 22.11
CA THR A 230 13.38 -33.83 21.36
C THR A 230 13.92 -35.18 20.96
N GLY A 231 13.72 -35.55 19.68
CA GLY A 231 14.04 -36.90 19.19
C GLY A 231 13.13 -37.96 19.82
N GLU A 232 13.72 -38.90 20.57
CA GLU A 232 12.99 -39.96 21.30
C GLU A 232 12.81 -39.64 22.79
N GLU A 233 13.42 -38.56 23.31
CA GLU A 233 13.37 -38.19 24.71
C GLU A 233 12.39 -37.04 24.95
N THR A 234 11.79 -37.00 26.15
CA THR A 234 10.94 -35.88 26.59
C THR A 234 11.73 -35.06 27.60
N GLU A 235 11.96 -33.80 27.28
CA GLU A 235 12.60 -32.85 28.18
C GLU A 235 11.53 -32.06 28.95
N THR A 236 11.91 -31.57 30.13
CA THR A 236 11.03 -30.77 30.99
C THR A 236 11.76 -29.54 31.47
N VAL A 237 11.18 -28.37 31.25
CA VAL A 237 11.77 -27.07 31.61
C VAL A 237 10.76 -26.22 32.37
N ASP A 238 11.20 -25.45 33.36
CA ASP A 238 10.36 -24.48 34.05
C ASP A 238 10.06 -23.27 33.14
N MET A 239 8.80 -22.86 33.07
CA MET A 239 8.40 -21.66 32.33
C MET A 239 8.68 -20.40 33.14
N LEU A 240 8.93 -19.28 32.46
CA LEU A 240 9.23 -17.99 33.08
C LEU A 240 7.94 -17.24 33.48
N GLU A 241 7.95 -16.57 34.62
CA GLU A 241 6.84 -15.70 35.02
C GLU A 241 6.82 -14.41 34.18
N THR A 242 5.64 -14.03 33.68
CA THR A 242 5.45 -12.77 32.96
C THR A 242 5.03 -11.64 33.92
N SER A 243 4.85 -10.43 33.40
CA SER A 243 4.30 -9.30 34.18
C SER A 243 2.83 -9.50 34.58
N VAL A 244 2.12 -10.44 33.95
CA VAL A 244 0.72 -10.76 34.23
C VAL A 244 0.64 -11.90 35.25
N ILE A 245 -0.09 -11.68 36.34
CA ILE A 245 -0.16 -12.62 37.46
C ILE A 245 -0.75 -13.97 37.01
N GLY A 246 0.05 -15.02 37.10
CA GLY A 246 -0.36 -16.38 36.75
C GLY A 246 -0.24 -16.75 35.28
N ARG A 247 0.37 -15.86 34.48
CA ARG A 247 0.76 -16.13 33.11
C ARG A 247 2.25 -16.45 33.07
N PHE A 248 2.57 -17.57 32.43
CA PHE A 248 3.93 -18.06 32.24
C PHE A 248 4.26 -18.10 30.76
N GLU A 249 5.54 -17.95 30.43
CA GLU A 249 6.04 -17.93 29.06
C GLU A 249 7.22 -18.88 28.90
N TYR A 250 7.24 -19.60 27.78
CA TYR A 250 8.41 -20.30 27.29
C TYR A 250 8.66 -19.91 25.84
N VAL A 251 9.87 -19.47 25.54
CA VAL A 251 10.26 -19.07 24.19
C VAL A 251 10.93 -20.25 23.51
N VAL A 252 10.39 -20.67 22.37
CA VAL A 252 11.01 -21.62 21.46
C VAL A 252 11.87 -20.82 20.49
N PRO A 253 13.21 -20.86 20.61
CA PRO A 253 14.09 -20.10 19.73
C PRO A 253 14.17 -20.75 18.36
N ALA A 254 14.13 -19.93 17.31
CA ALA A 254 14.39 -20.30 15.92
C ALA A 254 13.79 -21.66 15.51
N ILE A 255 12.46 -21.74 15.46
CA ILE A 255 11.77 -23.01 15.18
C ILE A 255 12.18 -23.59 13.81
N GLY A 256 12.86 -24.74 13.82
CA GLY A 256 13.32 -25.43 12.61
C GLY A 256 12.48 -26.64 12.23
N GLU A 257 12.02 -27.41 13.23
CA GLU A 257 11.21 -28.62 13.07
C GLU A 257 9.92 -28.50 13.90
N ILE A 258 9.00 -29.46 13.74
CA ILE A 258 7.74 -29.48 14.50
C ILE A 258 8.05 -29.59 15.98
N PHE A 259 7.69 -28.55 16.74
CA PHE A 259 7.89 -28.52 18.19
C PHE A 259 6.63 -29.02 18.89
N LYS A 260 6.66 -30.28 19.31
CA LYS A 260 5.57 -30.94 20.04
C LYS A 260 5.74 -30.72 21.54
N TYR A 261 4.76 -30.09 22.18
CA TYR A 261 4.84 -29.68 23.58
C TYR A 261 3.52 -29.88 24.33
N ARG A 262 3.60 -29.89 25.66
CA ARG A 262 2.47 -29.73 26.57
C ARG A 262 2.89 -28.96 27.81
N VAL A 263 1.94 -28.31 28.46
CA VAL A 263 2.17 -27.57 29.70
C VAL A 263 1.72 -28.43 30.88
N VAL A 264 2.60 -28.58 31.85
CA VAL A 264 2.41 -29.37 33.06
C VAL A 264 2.50 -28.46 34.28
N THR A 265 1.44 -28.46 35.07
CA THR A 265 1.39 -27.81 36.38
C THR A 265 1.22 -28.89 37.46
N PRO A 266 1.39 -28.57 38.75
CA PRO A 266 1.18 -29.57 39.81
C PRO A 266 -0.25 -30.14 39.90
N SER A 267 -1.27 -29.44 39.35
CA SER A 267 -2.68 -29.90 39.40
C SER A 267 -3.28 -30.20 38.03
N LEU A 268 -2.74 -29.65 36.95
CA LEU A 268 -3.31 -29.66 35.60
C LEU A 268 -2.25 -29.97 34.55
N VAL A 269 -2.65 -30.70 33.51
CA VAL A 269 -1.81 -31.06 32.36
C VAL A 269 -2.58 -30.67 31.10
N SER A 270 -1.96 -29.95 30.17
CA SER A 270 -2.57 -29.69 28.87
C SER A 270 -2.50 -30.91 27.95
N GLU A 271 -3.27 -30.88 26.87
CA GLU A 271 -3.07 -31.80 25.76
C GLU A 271 -1.71 -31.55 25.07
N TRP A 272 -1.30 -32.49 24.23
CA TRP A 272 -0.15 -32.31 23.36
C TRP A 272 -0.51 -31.37 22.20
N HIS A 273 0.28 -30.32 22.04
CA HIS A 273 0.15 -29.30 21.01
C HIS A 273 1.38 -29.28 20.12
N ASN A 274 1.23 -28.76 18.91
CA ASN A 274 2.32 -28.69 17.94
C ASN A 274 2.48 -27.25 17.44
N VAL A 275 3.70 -26.73 17.54
CA VAL A 275 4.10 -25.55 16.79
C VAL A 275 4.73 -26.05 15.49
N ILE A 276 4.15 -25.68 14.35
CA ILE A 276 4.51 -26.22 13.05
C ILE A 276 5.26 -25.14 12.25
N PRO A 277 6.55 -25.33 11.92
CA PRO A 277 7.27 -24.41 11.04
C PRO A 277 6.79 -24.58 9.60
N TYR A 278 6.63 -23.48 8.89
CA TYR A 278 6.41 -23.47 7.44
C TYR A 278 7.35 -22.47 6.76
N ASP A 279 7.60 -22.70 5.47
CA ASP A 279 8.41 -21.81 4.64
C ASP A 279 7.44 -20.92 3.84
N PRO A 280 7.43 -19.59 4.06
CA PRO A 280 6.59 -18.69 3.29
C PRO A 280 7.10 -18.59 1.84
N PRO A 281 6.22 -18.28 0.86
CA PRO A 281 6.65 -17.99 -0.50
C PRO A 281 7.70 -16.88 -0.55
N ALA A 282 8.87 -17.17 -1.12
CA ALA A 282 9.98 -16.24 -1.20
C ALA A 282 10.46 -16.07 -2.64
N LEU A 283 10.84 -14.84 -3.02
CA LEU A 283 11.49 -14.58 -4.30
C LEU A 283 12.95 -14.99 -4.24
N LYS A 284 13.39 -15.69 -5.29
CA LYS A 284 14.80 -15.98 -5.53
C LYS A 284 15.44 -14.88 -6.38
N SER A 285 14.75 -14.41 -7.41
CA SER A 285 15.17 -13.27 -8.23
C SER A 285 13.98 -12.61 -8.95
N ALA A 286 14.08 -11.31 -9.19
CA ALA A 286 13.15 -10.54 -10.01
C ALA A 286 13.97 -9.75 -11.03
N LEU A 287 14.10 -10.29 -12.24
CA LEU A 287 14.86 -9.68 -13.32
C LEU A 287 13.91 -8.98 -14.28
N TRP A 288 14.22 -7.75 -14.63
CA TRP A 288 13.49 -6.94 -15.58
C TRP A 288 14.37 -6.72 -16.79
N ASP A 289 14.01 -7.34 -17.91
CA ASP A 289 14.70 -7.16 -19.19
C ASP A 289 14.03 -6.01 -19.94
N ILE A 290 14.79 -4.95 -20.19
CA ILE A 290 14.31 -3.76 -20.89
C ILE A 290 14.91 -3.73 -22.29
N THR A 291 14.04 -3.76 -23.29
CA THR A 291 14.42 -3.66 -24.70
C THR A 291 13.90 -2.34 -25.27
N PRO A 292 14.77 -1.33 -25.45
CA PRO A 292 14.38 -0.06 -26.06
C PRO A 292 13.89 -0.23 -27.50
N PRO A 293 13.06 0.71 -28.01
CA PRO A 293 12.66 0.71 -29.41
C PRO A 293 13.86 0.64 -30.37
N ALA A 294 13.69 -0.08 -31.48
CA ALA A 294 14.77 -0.34 -32.43
C ALA A 294 15.37 0.93 -33.05
N TYR A 295 14.56 1.99 -33.23
CA TYR A 295 15.01 3.25 -33.82
C TYR A 295 16.04 3.99 -32.95
N LEU A 296 16.03 3.79 -31.63
CA LEU A 296 17.00 4.41 -30.71
C LEU A 296 18.41 3.83 -30.85
N LYS A 297 18.56 2.64 -31.46
CA LYS A 297 19.83 1.90 -31.62
C LYS A 297 20.58 1.69 -30.29
N MET A 298 19.84 1.54 -29.18
CA MET A 298 20.39 1.26 -27.86
C MET A 298 20.44 -0.24 -27.60
N ASP A 299 21.45 -0.69 -26.85
CA ASP A 299 21.51 -2.06 -26.36
C ASP A 299 20.45 -2.30 -25.27
N SER A 300 19.86 -3.50 -25.25
CA SER A 300 18.98 -3.93 -24.16
C SER A 300 19.76 -4.04 -22.85
N PHE A 301 19.10 -3.73 -21.73
CA PHE A 301 19.71 -3.81 -20.41
C PHE A 301 18.77 -4.44 -19.38
N GLU A 302 19.36 -4.95 -18.30
CA GLU A 302 18.63 -5.66 -17.25
C GLU A 302 18.62 -4.84 -15.95
N HIS A 303 17.53 -4.92 -15.20
CA HIS A 303 17.41 -4.40 -13.84
C HIS A 303 17.02 -5.52 -12.87
N ASP A 304 17.78 -5.66 -11.78
CA ASP A 304 17.51 -6.65 -10.73
C ASP A 304 16.81 -6.01 -9.54
N GLY A 305 15.66 -6.57 -9.16
CA GLY A 305 14.94 -6.23 -7.94
C GLY A 305 13.88 -5.14 -8.11
N PHE A 306 13.84 -4.23 -7.15
CA PHE A 306 12.79 -3.22 -6.95
C PHE A 306 13.40 -1.83 -6.77
N GLY A 307 12.60 -0.78 -6.97
CA GLY A 307 13.04 0.61 -6.80
C GLY A 307 12.59 1.54 -7.93
N TYR A 308 13.50 2.41 -8.37
CA TYR A 308 13.22 3.43 -9.39
C TYR A 308 14.14 3.26 -10.58
N VAL A 309 13.55 3.13 -11.77
CA VAL A 309 14.29 2.90 -13.02
C VAL A 309 13.79 3.88 -14.08
N ARG A 310 14.74 4.53 -14.76
CA ARG A 310 14.42 5.39 -15.92
C ARG A 310 14.60 4.57 -17.19
N VAL A 311 13.58 4.58 -18.05
CA VAL A 311 13.50 3.72 -19.23
C VAL A 311 13.04 4.58 -20.41
N PRO A 312 13.62 4.42 -21.63
CA PRO A 312 13.11 5.12 -22.80
C PRO A 312 11.62 4.82 -23.05
N GLU A 313 10.85 5.83 -23.39
CA GLU A 313 9.43 5.66 -23.77
C GLU A 313 9.29 4.66 -24.91
N GLY A 314 8.26 3.81 -24.86
CA GLY A 314 8.00 2.77 -25.85
C GLY A 314 8.87 1.52 -25.70
N SER A 315 9.72 1.42 -24.68
CA SER A 315 10.49 0.21 -24.41
C SER A 315 9.57 -0.98 -24.05
N GLU A 316 9.91 -2.16 -24.55
CA GLU A 316 9.29 -3.41 -24.14
C GLU A 316 9.99 -3.90 -22.86
N ILE A 317 9.21 -4.10 -21.80
CA ILE A 317 9.68 -4.56 -20.50
C ILE A 317 9.20 -6.00 -20.30
N SER A 318 10.12 -6.92 -20.05
CA SER A 318 9.83 -8.30 -19.71
C SER A 318 10.25 -8.60 -18.27
N LEU A 319 9.31 -8.98 -17.44
CA LEU A 319 9.55 -9.48 -16.08
C LEU A 319 9.87 -10.96 -16.15
N ASN A 320 11.02 -11.36 -15.58
CA ASN A 320 11.39 -12.74 -15.32
C ASN A 320 11.54 -12.96 -13.81
N LEU A 321 10.48 -13.50 -13.21
CA LEU A 321 10.40 -13.82 -11.79
C LEU A 321 10.83 -15.27 -11.55
N GLU A 322 11.71 -15.52 -10.57
CA GLU A 322 12.00 -16.86 -10.06
C GLU A 322 11.67 -16.91 -8.55
N VAL A 323 10.82 -17.86 -8.17
CA VAL A 323 10.41 -18.08 -6.78
C VAL A 323 11.26 -19.20 -6.16
N GLU A 324 11.38 -19.26 -4.84
CA GLU A 324 11.96 -20.44 -4.16
C GLU A 324 11.04 -21.67 -4.35
N PRO A 325 11.59 -22.90 -4.35
CA PRO A 325 10.83 -24.11 -4.66
C PRO A 325 9.82 -24.53 -3.59
N LEU A 326 9.85 -23.91 -2.42
CA LEU A 326 8.93 -24.13 -1.31
C LEU A 326 8.22 -22.81 -0.98
N PRO A 327 6.87 -22.81 -0.84
CA PRO A 327 5.94 -23.94 -1.00
C PRO A 327 5.77 -24.37 -2.47
N GLU A 328 5.31 -25.61 -2.71
CA GLU A 328 5.26 -26.22 -4.06
C GLU A 328 4.32 -25.49 -5.04
N ARG A 329 3.29 -24.81 -4.52
CA ARG A 329 2.23 -24.18 -5.31
C ARG A 329 2.04 -22.72 -4.92
N VAL A 330 2.86 -21.87 -5.52
CA VAL A 330 2.78 -20.42 -5.37
C VAL A 330 1.96 -19.82 -6.52
N ASP A 331 1.19 -18.77 -6.23
CA ASP A 331 0.62 -17.87 -7.23
C ASP A 331 1.31 -16.51 -7.09
N ALA A 332 1.72 -15.92 -8.21
CA ALA A 332 2.41 -14.64 -8.24
C ALA A 332 1.56 -13.62 -9.00
N LYS A 333 1.26 -12.51 -8.33
CA LYS A 333 0.46 -11.41 -8.90
C LYS A 333 1.27 -10.15 -8.95
N LEU A 334 1.20 -9.47 -10.08
CA LEU A 334 1.70 -8.13 -10.26
C LEU A 334 0.56 -7.17 -10.03
N ILE A 335 0.64 -6.38 -8.97
CA ILE A 335 -0.33 -5.33 -8.67
C ILE A 335 0.24 -4.03 -9.19
N SER A 336 -0.43 -3.46 -10.19
CA SER A 336 -0.01 -2.21 -10.84
C SER A 336 -1.14 -1.19 -10.84
N ILE A 337 -0.82 0.05 -11.22
CA ILE A 337 -1.83 1.11 -11.43
C ILE A 337 -2.90 0.72 -12.46
N ASP A 338 -2.56 -0.12 -13.43
CA ASP A 338 -3.46 -0.57 -14.51
C ASP A 338 -4.31 -1.79 -14.11
N GLY A 339 -4.06 -2.35 -12.92
CA GLY A 339 -4.81 -3.43 -12.33
C GLY A 339 -3.94 -4.59 -11.85
N ASN A 340 -4.64 -5.66 -11.45
CA ASN A 340 -4.01 -6.87 -10.92
C ASN A 340 -3.85 -7.88 -12.05
N LEU A 341 -2.60 -8.21 -12.38
CA LEU A 341 -2.25 -9.15 -13.44
C LEU A 341 -1.71 -10.43 -12.80
N SER A 342 -2.37 -11.55 -13.11
CA SER A 342 -1.85 -12.89 -12.77
C SER A 342 -0.73 -13.21 -13.75
N LEU A 343 0.44 -13.54 -13.25
CA LEU A 343 1.58 -13.84 -14.12
C LEU A 343 1.44 -15.25 -14.72
N GLU A 344 1.90 -15.45 -15.97
CA GLU A 344 1.88 -16.77 -16.59
C GLU A 344 2.89 -17.69 -15.89
N ASN A 345 2.42 -18.83 -15.40
CA ASN A 345 3.21 -19.71 -14.55
C ASN A 345 3.83 -20.87 -15.36
N ASN A 346 5.15 -21.03 -15.25
CA ASN A 346 5.86 -22.27 -15.58
C ASN A 346 6.56 -22.86 -14.35
N GLN A 347 5.76 -23.45 -13.45
CA GLN A 347 6.13 -23.99 -12.13
C GLN A 347 6.65 -22.94 -11.14
N ILE A 348 7.89 -22.50 -11.34
CA ILE A 348 8.67 -21.65 -10.43
C ILE A 348 9.00 -20.31 -11.09
N ARG A 349 8.88 -20.22 -12.42
CA ARG A 349 9.13 -19.01 -13.18
C ARG A 349 7.84 -18.38 -13.64
N TYR A 350 7.80 -17.06 -13.56
CA TYR A 350 6.69 -16.26 -14.03
C TYR A 350 7.19 -15.18 -14.98
N THR A 351 6.47 -14.99 -16.08
CA THR A 351 6.84 -14.00 -17.09
C THR A 351 5.67 -13.08 -17.38
N HIS A 352 5.97 -11.79 -17.60
CA HIS A 352 4.99 -10.81 -18.04
C HIS A 352 5.65 -9.71 -18.87
N ASN A 353 5.02 -9.36 -19.98
CA ASN A 353 5.52 -8.36 -20.92
C ASN A 353 4.50 -7.24 -21.09
N PHE A 354 4.99 -6.01 -21.12
CA PHE A 354 4.20 -4.83 -21.46
C PHE A 354 5.10 -3.75 -22.09
N VAL A 355 4.48 -2.74 -22.71
CA VAL A 355 5.17 -1.60 -23.31
C VAL A 355 5.00 -0.39 -22.39
N LEU A 356 6.09 0.33 -22.14
CA LEU A 356 6.07 1.51 -21.27
C LEU A 356 5.68 2.77 -22.07
N GLU A 357 4.39 3.12 -22.05
CA GLU A 357 3.90 4.38 -22.64
C GLU A 357 3.93 5.55 -21.65
N GLY A 358 3.71 5.28 -20.37
CA GLY A 358 3.63 6.29 -19.31
C GLY A 358 4.36 5.87 -18.04
N GLU A 359 4.32 6.70 -17.00
CA GLU A 359 4.84 6.32 -15.69
C GLU A 359 4.08 5.09 -15.19
N TRP A 360 4.83 4.02 -14.89
CA TRP A 360 4.28 2.77 -14.41
C TRP A 360 4.78 2.49 -13.00
N LYS A 361 3.86 2.07 -12.12
CA LYS A 361 4.16 1.67 -10.75
C LYS A 361 3.46 0.36 -10.40
N GLY A 362 4.18 -0.55 -9.77
CA GLY A 362 3.61 -1.78 -9.24
C GLY A 362 4.49 -2.50 -8.22
N HIS A 363 3.91 -3.49 -7.55
CA HIS A 363 4.58 -4.36 -6.60
C HIS A 363 4.17 -5.81 -6.82
N ILE A 364 5.00 -6.74 -6.34
CA ILE A 364 4.77 -8.18 -6.49
C ILE A 364 4.19 -8.73 -5.21
N GLU A 365 3.16 -9.57 -5.34
CA GLU A 365 2.58 -10.32 -4.24
C GLU A 365 2.63 -11.82 -4.52
N LEU A 366 3.14 -12.59 -3.56
CA LEU A 366 3.17 -14.04 -3.60
C LEU A 366 2.12 -14.63 -2.66
N TYR A 367 1.37 -15.60 -3.18
CA TYR A 367 0.30 -16.30 -2.49
C TYR A 367 0.59 -17.79 -2.43
N ASP A 368 0.31 -18.40 -1.29
CA ASP A 368 0.32 -19.86 -1.16
C ASP A 368 -1.07 -20.41 -1.52
N ILE A 369 -1.15 -21.18 -2.61
CA ILE A 369 -2.42 -21.73 -3.12
C ILE A 369 -2.97 -22.81 -2.19
N ASP A 370 -2.09 -23.59 -1.56
CA ASP A 370 -2.51 -24.72 -0.71
C ASP A 370 -3.02 -24.23 0.65
N LYS A 371 -2.68 -22.98 1.03
CA LYS A 371 -3.05 -22.35 2.30
C LYS A 371 -3.53 -20.91 2.09
N PRO A 372 -4.73 -20.70 1.50
CA PRO A 372 -5.24 -19.38 1.15
C PRO A 372 -5.58 -18.50 2.37
N GLU A 373 -5.68 -19.07 3.58
CA GLU A 373 -5.80 -18.30 4.82
C GLU A 373 -4.54 -17.50 5.19
N ARG A 374 -3.38 -17.83 4.61
CA ARG A 374 -2.12 -17.13 4.88
C ARG A 374 -2.12 -15.75 4.22
N PRO A 375 -1.61 -14.70 4.90
CA PRO A 375 -1.44 -13.40 4.27
C PRO A 375 -0.41 -13.50 3.12
N PRO A 376 -0.59 -12.73 2.03
CA PRO A 376 0.40 -12.69 0.95
C PRO A 376 1.71 -12.06 1.41
N ILE A 377 2.80 -12.47 0.76
CA ILE A 377 4.10 -11.81 0.91
C ILE A 377 4.16 -10.68 -0.11
N VAL A 378 4.24 -9.45 0.41
CA VAL A 378 4.27 -8.21 -0.37
C VAL A 378 5.70 -7.71 -0.45
N TYR A 379 6.20 -7.47 -1.66
CA TYR A 379 7.53 -6.91 -1.92
C TYR A 379 7.48 -5.40 -2.13
N ASP A 380 8.66 -4.76 -2.15
CA ASP A 380 8.79 -3.32 -2.35
C ASP A 380 8.26 -2.88 -3.73
N ASP A 381 7.90 -1.60 -3.82
CA ASP A 381 7.41 -1.00 -5.06
C ASP A 381 8.53 -0.87 -6.11
N LEU A 382 8.16 -1.08 -7.38
CA LEU A 382 8.95 -0.73 -8.55
C LEU A 382 8.26 0.38 -9.35
N VAL A 383 9.04 1.37 -9.78
CA VAL A 383 8.59 2.51 -10.57
C VAL A 383 9.45 2.62 -11.83
N PHE A 384 8.80 2.53 -12.99
CA PHE A 384 9.39 2.84 -14.29
C PHE A 384 8.98 4.25 -14.71
N ALA A 385 9.96 5.13 -14.83
CA ALA A 385 9.77 6.48 -15.32
C ALA A 385 10.19 6.58 -16.79
N PRO A 386 9.26 6.86 -17.72
CA PRO A 386 9.59 7.02 -19.13
C PRO A 386 10.47 8.25 -19.34
N ILE A 387 11.47 8.12 -20.22
CA ILE A 387 12.23 9.22 -20.79
C ILE A 387 11.60 9.48 -22.16
N PRO A 388 10.85 10.59 -22.34
CA PRO A 388 10.23 10.90 -23.61
C PRO A 388 11.28 11.29 -24.65
N ASP A 389 10.98 10.96 -25.90
CA ASP A 389 11.77 11.35 -27.08
C ASP A 389 11.44 12.80 -27.48
N GLU A 390 12.48 13.63 -27.61
CA GLU A 390 12.34 15.06 -27.89
C GLU A 390 12.29 15.31 -29.40
N PRO A 391 11.44 16.25 -29.89
CA PRO A 391 11.40 16.56 -31.31
C PRO A 391 12.71 17.19 -31.78
N PRO A 392 13.04 17.06 -33.08
CA PRO A 392 14.30 17.55 -33.60
C PRO A 392 14.38 19.08 -33.50
N LEU A 393 15.59 19.61 -33.38
CA LEU A 393 15.86 21.04 -33.52
C LEU A 393 16.24 21.34 -34.96
N VAL A 394 15.67 22.38 -35.55
CA VAL A 394 16.06 22.85 -36.89
C VAL A 394 16.15 24.37 -36.94
N GLU A 395 17.21 24.88 -37.58
CA GLU A 395 17.51 26.30 -37.69
C GLU A 395 18.07 26.61 -39.08
N ILE A 396 17.69 27.75 -39.65
CA ILE A 396 18.36 28.30 -40.83
C ILE A 396 19.50 29.20 -40.32
N THR A 397 20.73 28.75 -40.47
CA THR A 397 21.93 29.43 -39.93
C THR A 397 22.42 30.57 -40.83
N GLU A 398 22.23 30.43 -42.14
CA GLU A 398 22.52 31.49 -43.11
C GLU A 398 21.40 31.54 -44.15
N PRO A 399 20.80 32.71 -44.44
CA PRO A 399 21.14 34.05 -43.94
C PRO A 399 20.52 34.41 -42.58
N ALA A 400 19.65 33.56 -42.03
CA ALA A 400 18.94 33.77 -40.75
C ALA A 400 18.21 35.13 -40.62
N LYS A 401 17.70 35.67 -41.74
CA LYS A 401 16.99 36.95 -41.77
C LYS A 401 16.03 37.07 -42.94
N ASP A 402 15.11 38.01 -42.81
CA ASP A 402 14.28 38.46 -43.93
C ASP A 402 15.17 39.10 -45.00
N LEU A 403 14.88 38.78 -46.26
CA LEU A 403 15.66 39.22 -47.41
C LEU A 403 14.84 40.17 -48.30
N GLN A 404 15.54 41.08 -48.95
CA GLN A 404 15.01 41.93 -50.01
C GLN A 404 15.83 41.67 -51.26
N LEU A 405 15.24 40.99 -52.24
CA LEU A 405 15.95 40.49 -53.41
C LEU A 405 15.21 40.84 -54.71
N PRO A 406 15.91 41.01 -55.84
CA PRO A 406 15.27 41.08 -57.14
C PRO A 406 14.66 39.73 -57.55
N SER A 407 13.74 39.76 -58.51
CA SER A 407 12.98 38.58 -58.96
C SER A 407 13.83 37.47 -59.59
N ASP A 408 15.06 37.78 -60.00
CA ASP A 408 16.02 36.87 -60.66
C ASP A 408 17.23 36.55 -59.77
N ALA A 409 17.15 36.80 -58.46
CA ALA A 409 18.27 36.53 -57.56
C ALA A 409 18.41 35.03 -57.23
N THR A 410 19.65 34.59 -57.11
CA THR A 410 20.01 33.28 -56.56
C THR A 410 20.77 33.48 -55.26
N PHE A 411 20.42 32.73 -54.21
CA PHE A 411 21.11 32.80 -52.93
C PHE A 411 21.18 31.42 -52.26
N LEU A 412 22.06 31.32 -51.27
CA LEU A 412 22.35 30.08 -50.56
C LEU A 412 21.70 30.12 -49.17
N ILE A 413 21.09 29.01 -48.79
CA ILE A 413 20.49 28.77 -47.48
C ILE A 413 21.28 27.65 -46.81
N GLU A 414 21.76 27.90 -45.60
CA GLU A 414 22.32 26.86 -44.74
C GLU A 414 21.31 26.49 -43.66
N VAL A 415 21.04 25.20 -43.53
CA VAL A 415 20.13 24.62 -42.55
C VAL A 415 20.92 23.70 -41.62
N PHE A 416 20.78 23.93 -40.32
CA PHE A 416 21.27 23.07 -39.27
C PHE A 416 20.10 22.30 -38.67
N ALA A 417 20.21 20.98 -38.56
CA ALA A 417 19.24 20.13 -37.88
C ALA A 417 19.97 19.24 -36.88
N SER A 418 19.40 19.05 -35.68
CA SER A 418 19.97 18.24 -34.61
C SER A 418 18.87 17.48 -33.89
N ASP A 419 19.17 16.24 -33.50
CA ASP A 419 18.27 15.35 -32.78
C ASP A 419 19.08 14.43 -31.86
N ASP A 420 18.49 13.95 -30.77
CA ASP A 420 19.17 13.07 -29.82
C ASP A 420 19.35 11.64 -30.36
N HIS A 421 18.46 11.18 -31.25
CA HIS A 421 18.47 9.83 -31.83
C HIS A 421 18.77 9.80 -33.33
N GLY A 422 18.34 10.79 -34.10
CA GLY A 422 18.79 11.04 -35.47
C GLY A 422 17.77 11.76 -36.35
N VAL A 423 18.28 12.60 -37.25
CA VAL A 423 17.47 13.31 -38.24
C VAL A 423 17.30 12.45 -39.51
N THR A 424 16.05 12.17 -39.90
CA THR A 424 15.71 11.32 -41.06
C THR A 424 15.43 12.12 -42.32
N ASP A 425 14.82 13.29 -42.21
CA ASP A 425 14.46 14.11 -43.38
C ASP A 425 14.54 15.59 -43.02
N VAL A 426 14.99 16.39 -43.98
CA VAL A 426 15.01 17.86 -43.90
C VAL A 426 14.49 18.42 -45.21
N ARG A 427 13.44 19.24 -45.13
CA ARG A 427 12.75 19.86 -46.27
C ARG A 427 12.78 21.37 -46.16
N MET A 428 12.98 22.06 -47.29
CA MET A 428 12.58 23.46 -47.39
C MET A 428 11.10 23.51 -47.75
N ARG A 429 10.30 24.20 -46.93
CA ARG A 429 8.94 24.60 -47.30
C ARG A 429 8.96 26.05 -47.74
N ILE A 430 8.38 26.30 -48.92
CA ILE A 430 8.33 27.60 -49.57
C ILE A 430 6.87 27.88 -49.90
N GLU A 431 6.36 29.02 -49.48
CA GLU A 431 4.98 29.41 -49.74
C GLU A 431 4.95 30.72 -50.52
N HIS A 432 4.12 30.74 -51.56
CA HIS A 432 3.88 31.91 -52.40
C HIS A 432 2.43 31.94 -52.87
N ALA A 433 1.73 33.05 -52.60
CA ALA A 433 0.36 33.30 -53.07
C ALA A 433 -0.69 32.22 -52.70
N GLY A 434 -0.47 31.47 -51.63
CA GLY A 434 -1.36 30.39 -51.17
C GLY A 434 -0.95 29.00 -51.66
N ASP A 435 0.01 28.92 -52.58
CA ASP A 435 0.62 27.66 -52.99
C ASP A 435 1.84 27.37 -52.10
N SER A 436 1.94 26.14 -51.60
CA SER A 436 3.07 25.65 -50.82
C SER A 436 3.82 24.57 -51.58
N GLU A 437 5.13 24.71 -51.69
CA GLU A 437 6.04 23.72 -52.26
C GLU A 437 6.99 23.23 -51.17
N GLU A 438 7.26 21.93 -51.16
CA GLU A 438 8.24 21.32 -50.28
C GLU A 438 9.30 20.63 -51.12
N GLU A 439 10.57 20.96 -50.85
CA GLU A 439 11.70 20.33 -51.50
C GLU A 439 12.62 19.69 -50.46
N THR A 440 12.87 18.39 -50.61
CA THR A 440 13.76 17.64 -49.74
C THR A 440 15.21 18.01 -50.01
N ILE A 441 15.91 18.47 -48.97
CA ILE A 441 17.35 18.77 -48.97
C ILE A 441 18.16 17.55 -48.49
N PHE A 442 17.49 16.55 -47.89
CA PHE A 442 18.12 15.41 -47.23
C PHE A 442 18.80 14.44 -48.21
N VAL A 443 19.97 13.95 -47.78
CA VAL A 443 20.66 12.78 -48.34
C VAL A 443 21.11 11.89 -47.19
N ASP A 444 20.94 10.57 -47.33
CA ASP A 444 21.46 9.54 -46.43
C ASP A 444 22.96 9.75 -46.11
N PRO A 445 23.43 9.41 -44.89
CA PRO A 445 22.81 8.57 -43.85
C PRO A 445 22.10 9.34 -42.71
N ILE A 446 21.33 8.64 -41.86
CA ILE A 446 20.73 9.19 -40.61
C ILE A 446 21.83 9.51 -39.59
N GLU A 447 21.91 10.78 -39.19
CA GLU A 447 22.91 11.32 -38.25
C GLU A 447 22.23 12.20 -37.20
N LYS A 448 22.86 12.33 -36.02
CA LYS A 448 22.34 13.18 -34.93
C LYS A 448 22.37 14.67 -35.28
N GLU A 449 23.36 15.10 -36.04
CA GLU A 449 23.52 16.49 -36.47
C GLU A 449 23.74 16.53 -37.97
N LYS A 450 23.07 17.45 -38.65
CA LYS A 450 23.24 17.70 -40.08
C LYS A 450 23.40 19.18 -40.37
N ARG A 451 24.32 19.49 -41.27
CA ARG A 451 24.45 20.80 -41.92
C ARG A 451 24.22 20.62 -43.39
N LEU A 452 23.16 21.22 -43.89
CA LEU A 452 22.69 21.09 -45.26
C LEU A 452 22.70 22.46 -45.92
N THR A 453 22.96 22.46 -47.22
CA THR A 453 22.97 23.66 -48.03
C THR A 453 21.95 23.51 -49.14
N TYR A 454 21.12 24.53 -49.32
CA TYR A 454 20.12 24.61 -50.37
C TYR A 454 20.35 25.89 -51.18
N VAL A 455 20.39 25.76 -52.51
CA VAL A 455 20.52 26.93 -53.41
C VAL A 455 19.13 27.29 -53.90
N PHE A 456 18.69 28.49 -53.53
CA PHE A 456 17.39 29.01 -53.91
C PHE A 456 17.55 29.91 -55.15
N ASP A 457 16.88 29.56 -56.25
CA ASP A 457 16.80 30.39 -57.46
C ASP A 457 15.39 31.00 -57.60
N LEU A 458 15.29 32.32 -57.43
CA LEU A 458 14.03 33.05 -57.62
C LEU A 458 13.63 33.14 -59.10
N GLY A 459 14.60 33.06 -60.02
CA GLY A 459 14.36 33.23 -61.46
C GLY A 459 13.55 32.11 -62.10
N GLU A 460 13.50 30.93 -61.47
CA GLU A 460 12.65 29.82 -61.90
C GLU A 460 11.16 30.06 -61.63
N ARG A 461 10.84 31.07 -60.81
CA ARG A 461 9.48 31.39 -60.39
C ARG A 461 8.95 32.63 -61.15
N ALA A 462 7.66 32.63 -61.45
CA ALA A 462 6.98 33.78 -62.07
C ALA A 462 6.69 34.89 -61.05
N LEU A 463 7.73 35.51 -60.49
CA LEU A 463 7.64 36.54 -59.45
C LEU A 463 7.54 37.95 -60.03
N ALA A 464 6.65 38.76 -59.46
CA ALA A 464 6.52 40.17 -59.75
C ALA A 464 7.04 41.05 -58.60
N VAL A 465 7.35 42.31 -58.91
CA VAL A 465 7.72 43.29 -57.87
C VAL A 465 6.57 43.46 -56.89
N GLY A 466 6.89 43.30 -55.61
CA GLY A 466 5.94 43.36 -54.49
C GLY A 466 5.42 41.99 -54.05
N ASP A 467 5.78 40.90 -54.72
CA ASP A 467 5.53 39.55 -54.22
C ASP A 467 6.38 39.26 -52.98
N VAL A 468 5.86 38.37 -52.14
CA VAL A 468 6.52 37.96 -50.90
C VAL A 468 6.49 36.45 -50.83
N LEU A 469 7.66 35.84 -50.64
CA LEU A 469 7.79 34.42 -50.37
C LEU A 469 8.03 34.20 -48.88
N THR A 470 7.39 33.19 -48.33
CA THR A 470 7.65 32.69 -46.99
C THR A 470 8.49 31.43 -47.11
N TYR A 471 9.61 31.34 -46.40
CA TYR A 471 10.44 30.14 -46.41
C TYR A 471 10.79 29.70 -44.99
N MET A 472 10.84 28.38 -44.80
CA MET A 472 11.16 27.73 -43.53
C MET A 472 11.78 26.35 -43.81
N ALA A 473 12.61 25.87 -42.90
CA ALA A 473 13.09 24.50 -42.92
C ALA A 473 12.22 23.64 -41.99
N LEU A 474 11.95 22.41 -42.42
CA LEU A 474 11.27 21.37 -41.66
C LEU A 474 12.26 20.22 -41.46
N ALA A 475 12.32 19.66 -40.26
CA ALA A 475 13.11 18.47 -39.96
C ALA A 475 12.22 17.41 -39.31
N SER A 476 12.43 16.14 -39.64
CA SER A 476 11.81 15.02 -38.94
C SER A 476 12.84 14.07 -38.36
N ASP A 477 12.53 13.55 -37.18
CA ASP A 477 13.34 12.55 -36.47
C ASP A 477 13.19 11.15 -37.10
N ASN A 478 13.70 10.13 -36.42
CA ASN A 478 13.53 8.72 -36.75
C ASN A 478 12.58 7.97 -35.80
N LYS A 479 11.73 8.69 -35.05
CA LYS A 479 10.80 8.11 -34.10
C LYS A 479 9.76 7.24 -34.82
N GLU A 480 9.47 6.07 -34.25
CA GLU A 480 8.43 5.16 -34.72
C GLU A 480 7.32 5.02 -33.66
N PRO A 481 6.03 4.88 -34.05
CA PRO A 481 5.52 4.72 -35.42
C PRO A 481 5.33 6.02 -36.22
N GLU A 482 5.25 7.16 -35.54
CA GLU A 482 5.09 8.48 -36.17
C GLU A 482 6.30 9.34 -35.84
N SER A 483 6.97 9.84 -36.88
CA SER A 483 8.10 10.76 -36.73
C SER A 483 7.62 12.12 -36.22
N GLN A 484 8.36 12.73 -35.30
CA GLN A 484 8.08 14.09 -34.88
C GLN A 484 8.63 15.07 -35.91
N LEU A 485 7.86 16.11 -36.19
CA LEU A 485 8.21 17.16 -37.14
C LEU A 485 8.51 18.45 -36.37
N ALA A 486 9.65 19.07 -36.67
CA ALA A 486 9.99 20.39 -36.19
C ALA A 486 10.21 21.35 -37.35
N ARG A 487 10.12 22.65 -37.04
CA ARG A 487 10.25 23.73 -38.01
C ARG A 487 11.20 24.79 -37.49
N SER A 488 11.97 25.39 -38.39
CA SER A 488 12.77 26.56 -38.09
C SER A 488 11.92 27.81 -37.85
N GLU A 489 12.58 28.91 -37.52
CA GLU A 489 12.02 30.24 -37.68
C GLU A 489 11.54 30.49 -39.12
N ILE A 490 10.56 31.39 -39.25
CA ILE A 490 10.02 31.79 -40.55
C ILE A 490 10.66 33.07 -41.03
N TYR A 491 11.13 33.03 -42.27
CA TYR A 491 11.71 34.16 -42.94
C TYR A 491 10.93 34.54 -44.19
N PHE A 492 11.04 35.82 -44.56
CA PHE A 492 10.33 36.39 -45.70
C PHE A 492 11.32 36.90 -46.74
N ILE A 493 11.02 36.69 -48.01
CA ILE A 493 11.73 37.27 -49.14
C ILE A 493 10.79 38.27 -49.81
N GLU A 494 11.10 39.56 -49.69
CA GLU A 494 10.38 40.63 -50.37
C GLU A 494 11.01 40.86 -51.75
N VAL A 495 10.22 40.67 -52.81
CA VAL A 495 10.68 40.89 -54.18
C VAL A 495 10.62 42.38 -54.50
N LEU A 496 11.77 43.04 -54.47
CA LEU A 496 11.89 44.48 -54.71
C LEU A 496 12.75 44.75 -55.97
N PRO A 497 12.55 45.88 -56.66
CA PRO A 497 13.41 46.21 -57.79
C PRO A 497 14.86 46.36 -57.31
N PRO A 498 15.87 45.95 -58.11
CA PRO A 498 17.26 46.00 -57.70
C PRO A 498 17.64 47.41 -57.25
N GLU A 499 18.38 47.50 -56.16
CA GLU A 499 18.99 48.76 -55.73
C GLU A 499 20.00 49.20 -56.78
N GLY A 500 19.56 50.00 -57.75
CA GLY A 500 20.48 50.69 -58.64
C GLY A 500 21.27 51.69 -57.81
N ASN A 501 22.60 51.52 -57.72
CA ASN A 501 23.56 52.39 -57.03
C ASN A 501 23.08 53.84 -56.93
N SER A 502 22.44 54.19 -55.83
CA SER A 502 22.31 55.58 -55.42
C SER A 502 23.62 55.92 -54.74
N THR A 503 24.50 56.63 -55.42
CA THR A 503 25.53 57.42 -54.76
C THR A 503 24.85 58.20 -53.64
N ASP A 504 25.39 58.08 -52.43
CA ASP A 504 25.00 58.87 -51.25
C ASP A 504 24.89 60.33 -51.65
N ALA A 505 23.67 60.81 -51.87
CA ALA A 505 23.42 62.23 -52.06
C ALA A 505 23.35 62.82 -50.65
N GLU A 506 24.50 63.31 -50.19
CA GLU A 506 24.61 64.14 -48.99
C GLU A 506 23.54 65.23 -48.97
N GLY A 507 22.86 65.29 -47.82
CA GLY A 507 22.17 66.45 -47.24
C GLY A 507 21.68 67.55 -48.18
N GLY A 508 20.42 67.46 -48.57
CA GLY A 508 19.65 68.59 -49.09
C GLY A 508 18.37 68.76 -48.29
N ASP A 509 18.39 69.66 -47.31
CA ASP A 509 17.22 70.12 -46.54
C ASP A 509 16.08 70.50 -47.51
N MET A 510 14.94 69.82 -47.38
CA MET A 510 13.69 70.22 -47.98
C MET A 510 12.59 70.18 -46.94
N GLU A 511 12.22 71.37 -46.46
CA GLU A 511 10.92 71.63 -45.82
C GLU A 511 9.79 71.29 -46.78
N GLY A 512 9.11 70.20 -46.46
CA GLY A 512 7.82 69.81 -47.01
C GLY A 512 7.29 68.68 -46.13
N GLU A 513 6.48 69.02 -45.13
CA GLU A 513 5.78 68.05 -44.29
C GLU A 513 4.77 67.25 -45.14
N THR A 514 5.24 66.29 -45.91
CA THR A 514 4.43 65.11 -46.24
C THR A 514 4.64 64.11 -45.11
N LYS A 515 3.63 63.93 -44.24
CA LYS A 515 3.61 62.83 -43.28
C LYS A 515 3.92 61.53 -44.03
N GLU A 516 5.02 60.88 -43.71
CA GLU A 516 5.34 59.58 -44.31
C GLU A 516 4.33 58.53 -43.83
N ILE A 517 3.73 57.81 -44.77
CA ILE A 517 2.84 56.68 -44.48
C ILE A 517 3.69 55.56 -43.86
N PRO A 518 3.38 55.05 -42.65
CA PRO A 518 4.21 54.08 -41.93
C PRO A 518 4.04 52.65 -42.47
N VAL A 519 4.20 52.46 -43.79
CA VAL A 519 3.97 51.18 -44.47
C VAL A 519 4.91 50.08 -43.94
N ARG A 520 6.13 50.44 -43.55
CA ARG A 520 7.09 49.45 -43.03
C ARG A 520 6.66 48.85 -41.69
N ASP A 521 6.06 49.65 -40.83
CA ASP A 521 5.52 49.19 -39.56
C ASP A 521 4.36 48.22 -39.79
N PHE A 522 3.50 48.51 -40.76
CA PHE A 522 2.43 47.60 -41.16
C PHE A 522 2.98 46.28 -41.69
N ILE A 523 3.99 46.31 -42.56
CA ILE A 523 4.66 45.09 -43.06
C ILE A 523 5.20 44.25 -41.89
N ASN A 524 5.92 44.87 -40.97
CA ASN A 524 6.52 44.18 -39.83
C ASN A 524 5.45 43.58 -38.90
N LYS A 525 4.33 44.30 -38.67
CA LYS A 525 3.19 43.78 -37.90
C LYS A 525 2.52 42.61 -38.60
N THR A 526 2.29 42.68 -39.91
CA THR A 526 1.72 41.56 -40.68
C THR A 526 2.64 40.33 -40.63
N LYS A 527 3.96 40.51 -40.78
CA LYS A 527 4.93 39.41 -40.63
C LYS A 527 4.89 38.80 -39.23
N LYS A 528 4.77 39.64 -38.18
CA LYS A 528 4.63 39.16 -36.80
C LYS A 528 3.36 38.33 -36.62
N ILE A 529 2.24 38.77 -37.20
CA ILE A 529 0.97 38.02 -37.20
C ILE A 529 1.20 36.66 -37.85
N ILE A 530 1.77 36.61 -39.06
CA ILE A 530 2.06 35.36 -39.77
C ILE A 530 2.93 34.43 -38.91
N ARG A 531 4.06 34.90 -38.36
CA ARG A 531 4.93 34.10 -37.48
C ARG A 531 4.15 33.52 -36.31
N SER A 532 3.43 34.39 -35.60
CA SER A 532 2.64 34.02 -34.43
C SER A 532 1.50 33.04 -34.77
N THR A 533 0.93 33.11 -35.98
CA THR A 533 -0.09 32.16 -36.46
C THR A 533 0.48 30.76 -36.54
N TYR A 534 1.65 30.60 -37.16
CA TYR A 534 2.26 29.27 -37.20
C TYR A 534 2.75 28.78 -35.83
N ASP A 535 3.27 29.66 -34.98
CA ASP A 535 3.67 29.26 -33.62
C ASP A 535 2.46 28.76 -32.83
N ALA A 536 1.29 29.38 -33.01
CA ALA A 536 0.04 28.92 -32.44
C ALA A 536 -0.44 27.58 -33.00
N MET A 537 -0.11 27.27 -34.26
CA MET A 537 -0.43 25.97 -34.88
C MET A 537 0.47 24.81 -34.40
N LEU A 538 1.63 25.10 -33.81
CA LEU A 538 2.54 24.09 -33.26
C LEU A 538 2.19 23.67 -31.82
N GLU A 539 1.34 24.43 -31.13
CA GLU A 539 0.96 24.16 -29.75
C GLU A 539 -0.10 23.05 -29.68
N SER A 540 0.12 22.07 -28.80
CA SER A 540 -0.78 20.93 -28.62
C SER A 540 -1.88 21.16 -27.58
N ASP A 541 -1.71 22.13 -26.67
CA ASP A 541 -2.69 22.46 -25.63
C ASP A 541 -3.80 23.37 -26.18
N GLU A 542 -5.01 22.82 -26.33
CA GLU A 542 -6.19 23.53 -26.84
C GLU A 542 -6.44 24.87 -26.13
N SER A 543 -6.19 24.93 -24.81
CA SER A 543 -6.44 26.15 -24.02
C SER A 543 -5.46 27.28 -24.33
N LYS A 544 -4.25 26.94 -24.75
CA LYS A 544 -3.26 27.92 -25.20
C LYS A 544 -3.51 28.32 -26.64
N VAL A 545 -3.87 27.37 -27.51
CA VAL A 545 -4.25 27.65 -28.90
C VAL A 545 -5.38 28.67 -28.94
N GLU A 546 -6.44 28.50 -28.13
CA GLU A 546 -7.54 29.46 -28.03
C GLU A 546 -7.05 30.86 -27.62
N ARG A 547 -6.18 30.97 -26.62
CA ARG A 547 -5.62 32.26 -26.18
C ARG A 547 -4.78 32.93 -27.26
N LEU A 548 -3.96 32.15 -27.97
CA LEU A 548 -3.13 32.65 -29.07
C LEU A 548 -4.01 33.10 -30.24
N ALA A 549 -5.06 32.35 -30.58
CA ALA A 549 -6.03 32.72 -31.61
C ALA A 549 -6.74 34.06 -31.29
N VAL A 550 -7.16 34.26 -30.03
CA VAL A 550 -7.73 35.55 -29.60
C VAL A 550 -6.70 36.67 -29.67
N ALA A 551 -5.44 36.43 -29.27
CA ALA A 551 -4.38 37.42 -29.36
C ALA A 551 -4.08 37.80 -30.82
N LEU A 552 -4.04 36.83 -31.74
CA LEU A 552 -3.88 37.02 -33.18
C LEU A 552 -5.03 37.84 -33.77
N SER A 553 -6.27 37.52 -33.41
CA SER A 553 -7.45 38.28 -33.83
C SER A 553 -7.38 39.73 -33.34
N SER A 554 -6.96 39.95 -32.09
CA SER A 554 -6.74 41.29 -31.53
C SER A 554 -5.61 42.06 -32.24
N ASP A 555 -4.50 41.40 -32.56
CA ASP A 555 -3.37 42.00 -33.28
C ASP A 555 -3.79 42.39 -34.71
N ALA A 556 -4.56 41.53 -35.40
CA ALA A 556 -5.11 41.80 -36.72
C ALA A 556 -6.12 42.97 -36.70
N LEU A 557 -7.02 43.01 -35.71
CA LEU A 557 -7.96 44.12 -35.50
C LEU A 557 -7.22 45.44 -35.21
N GLY A 558 -6.16 45.40 -34.39
CA GLY A 558 -5.31 46.56 -34.12
C GLY A 558 -4.68 47.10 -35.40
N LEU A 559 -4.10 46.20 -36.21
CA LEU A 559 -3.49 46.55 -37.49
C LEU A 559 -4.51 47.12 -38.48
N LYS A 560 -5.70 46.52 -38.58
CA LYS A 560 -6.83 47.02 -39.37
C LYS A 560 -7.18 48.46 -38.99
N HIS A 561 -7.37 48.74 -37.70
CA HIS A 561 -7.70 50.09 -37.22
C HIS A 561 -6.61 51.12 -37.55
N GLU A 562 -5.33 50.75 -37.44
CA GLU A 562 -4.24 51.64 -37.81
C GLU A 562 -4.22 51.92 -39.33
N MET A 563 -4.43 50.91 -40.16
CA MET A 563 -4.52 51.09 -41.62
C MET A 563 -5.70 51.96 -42.01
N THR A 564 -6.89 51.73 -41.42
CA THR A 564 -8.08 52.55 -41.66
C THR A 564 -7.83 54.00 -41.23
N LYS A 565 -7.22 54.22 -40.06
CA LYS A 565 -6.89 55.56 -39.60
C LYS A 565 -5.93 56.28 -40.57
N VAL A 566 -4.91 55.59 -41.07
CA VAL A 566 -3.97 56.15 -42.05
C VAL A 566 -4.65 56.42 -43.38
N TYR A 567 -5.60 55.58 -43.79
CA TYR A 567 -6.43 55.82 -44.97
C TYR A 567 -7.29 57.09 -44.81
N ASP A 568 -8.04 57.21 -43.71
CA ASP A 568 -8.90 58.35 -43.41
C ASP A 568 -8.12 59.67 -43.28
N GLU A 569 -6.95 59.65 -42.63
CA GLU A 569 -6.10 60.83 -42.47
C GLU A 569 -5.53 61.35 -43.81
N ASN A 570 -5.42 60.49 -44.83
CA ASN A 570 -4.82 60.81 -46.13
C ASN A 570 -5.84 60.72 -47.28
N GLU A 571 -7.13 60.69 -46.97
CA GLU A 571 -8.20 60.54 -47.96
C GLU A 571 -8.11 61.63 -49.04
N GLY A 572 -8.13 61.23 -50.31
CA GLY A 572 -7.99 62.11 -51.47
C GLY A 572 -6.59 62.70 -51.70
N SER A 573 -5.61 62.35 -50.86
CA SER A 573 -4.21 62.80 -50.96
C SER A 573 -3.24 61.66 -51.35
N PHE A 574 -3.76 60.47 -51.63
CA PHE A 574 -2.94 59.34 -52.07
C PHE A 574 -2.38 59.58 -53.49
N PRO A 575 -1.07 59.39 -53.69
CA PRO A 575 -0.48 59.44 -55.03
C PRO A 575 -0.97 58.27 -55.89
N THR A 576 -1.12 58.52 -57.19
CA THR A 576 -1.23 57.45 -58.20
C THR A 576 0.14 57.23 -58.85
N VAL A 577 0.67 56.01 -58.79
CA VAL A 577 1.97 55.63 -59.38
C VAL A 577 1.73 54.51 -60.38
N ASP A 578 2.23 54.66 -61.61
CA ASP A 578 2.02 53.70 -62.71
C ASP A 578 0.54 53.33 -62.98
N GLY A 579 -0.39 54.25 -62.71
CA GLY A 579 -1.83 54.03 -62.89
C GLY A 579 -2.50 53.26 -61.75
N ILE A 580 -1.78 52.95 -60.67
CA ILE A 580 -2.29 52.30 -59.46
C ILE A 580 -2.46 53.35 -58.36
N ASP A 581 -3.64 53.40 -57.74
CA ASP A 581 -3.91 54.24 -56.58
C ASP A 581 -3.34 53.58 -55.31
N LEU A 582 -2.44 54.28 -54.62
CA LEU A 582 -1.86 53.79 -53.37
C LEU A 582 -2.90 53.67 -52.25
N GLY A 583 -3.98 54.47 -52.28
CA GLY A 583 -5.10 54.35 -51.36
C GLY A 583 -5.88 53.05 -51.57
N GLU A 584 -6.08 52.64 -52.82
CA GLU A 584 -6.75 51.39 -53.17
C GLU A 584 -5.98 50.17 -52.64
N LEU A 585 -4.65 50.14 -52.80
CA LEU A 585 -3.80 49.08 -52.25
C LEU A 585 -3.88 48.98 -50.71
N LEU A 586 -3.90 50.12 -50.01
CA LEU A 586 -4.05 50.14 -48.55
C LEU A 586 -5.44 49.64 -48.13
N ASN A 587 -6.48 50.00 -48.87
CA ASN A 587 -7.83 49.52 -48.62
C ASN A 587 -7.97 48.00 -48.88
N GLU A 588 -7.38 47.48 -49.96
CA GLU A 588 -7.31 46.03 -50.22
C GLU A 588 -6.54 45.28 -49.13
N ALA A 589 -5.41 45.84 -48.66
CA ALA A 589 -4.66 45.27 -47.53
C ALA A 589 -5.52 45.24 -46.25
N THR A 590 -6.30 46.29 -46.01
CA THR A 590 -7.23 46.43 -44.88
C THR A 590 -8.36 45.38 -44.96
N TYR A 591 -8.90 45.15 -46.15
CA TYR A 591 -9.90 44.10 -46.39
C TYR A 591 -9.36 42.70 -46.07
N HIS A 592 -8.14 42.38 -46.51
CA HIS A 592 -7.54 41.06 -46.25
C HIS A 592 -7.15 40.84 -44.78
N ILE A 593 -6.72 41.89 -44.07
CA ILE A 593 -6.39 41.75 -42.63
C ILE A 593 -7.66 41.60 -41.79
N GLU A 594 -8.79 42.19 -42.22
CA GLU A 594 -10.09 41.91 -41.62
C GLU A 594 -10.50 40.44 -41.79
N GLN A 595 -10.20 39.80 -42.92
CA GLN A 595 -10.45 38.36 -43.05
C GLN A 595 -9.55 37.55 -42.10
N THR A 596 -8.31 37.97 -41.90
CA THR A 596 -7.40 37.36 -40.91
C THR A 596 -7.96 37.47 -39.48
N GLU A 597 -8.45 38.66 -39.12
CA GLU A 597 -9.12 38.92 -37.82
C GLU A 597 -10.26 37.93 -37.59
N ILE A 598 -11.12 37.73 -38.59
CA ILE A 598 -12.28 36.84 -38.53
C ILE A 598 -11.83 35.38 -38.39
N TYR A 599 -10.96 34.90 -39.28
CA TYR A 599 -10.50 33.51 -39.24
C TYR A 599 -9.76 33.17 -37.94
N ALA A 600 -8.87 34.05 -37.46
CA ALA A 600 -8.20 33.86 -36.18
C ALA A 600 -9.21 33.89 -35.00
N GLY A 601 -10.21 34.77 -35.06
CA GLY A 601 -11.28 34.84 -34.06
C GLY A 601 -12.13 33.56 -33.99
N ASP A 602 -12.35 32.92 -35.14
CA ASP A 602 -13.07 31.65 -35.28
C ASP A 602 -12.16 30.42 -35.08
N GLN A 603 -10.92 30.59 -34.60
CA GLN A 603 -9.91 29.53 -34.39
C GLN A 603 -9.49 28.79 -35.68
N MET A 604 -9.75 29.38 -36.85
CA MET A 604 -9.35 28.88 -38.17
C MET A 604 -7.96 29.43 -38.53
N LEU A 605 -6.94 29.01 -37.78
CA LEU A 605 -5.58 29.57 -37.90
C LEU A 605 -4.95 29.31 -39.27
N GLN A 606 -5.12 28.10 -39.82
CA GLN A 606 -4.61 27.75 -41.14
C GLN A 606 -5.23 28.63 -42.23
N GLU A 607 -6.54 28.83 -42.17
CA GLU A 607 -7.29 29.66 -43.13
C GLU A 607 -6.93 31.15 -43.01
N SER A 608 -6.45 31.60 -41.84
CA SER A 608 -6.00 32.97 -41.61
C SER A 608 -4.68 33.33 -42.30
N LEU A 609 -3.86 32.33 -42.66
CA LEU A 609 -2.55 32.54 -43.29
C LEU A 609 -2.67 33.12 -44.72
N GLU A 610 -3.62 32.65 -45.51
CA GLU A 610 -3.79 33.11 -46.89
C GLU A 610 -4.16 34.60 -46.97
N PRO A 611 -5.16 35.11 -46.22
CA PRO A 611 -5.44 36.54 -46.14
C PRO A 611 -4.28 37.34 -45.56
N SER A 612 -3.57 36.83 -44.54
CA SER A 612 -2.38 37.49 -43.99
C SER A 612 -1.28 37.67 -45.04
N GLY A 613 -1.03 36.63 -45.85
CA GLY A 613 -0.09 36.68 -46.97
C GLY A 613 -0.53 37.68 -48.05
N LYS A 614 -1.83 37.76 -48.36
CA LYS A 614 -2.38 38.76 -49.29
C LYS A 614 -2.21 40.19 -48.76
N THR A 615 -2.49 40.43 -47.48
CA THR A 615 -2.21 41.73 -46.83
C THR A 615 -0.74 42.09 -46.95
N LEU A 616 0.17 41.18 -46.61
CA LEU A 616 1.60 41.40 -46.67
C LEU A 616 2.05 41.78 -48.09
N ARG A 617 1.60 41.02 -49.11
CA ARG A 617 1.88 41.31 -50.52
C ARG A 617 1.42 42.72 -50.92
N LYS A 618 0.20 43.12 -50.55
CA LYS A 618 -0.34 44.45 -50.89
C LYS A 618 0.46 45.58 -50.24
N LEU A 619 0.91 45.39 -49.00
CA LEU A 619 1.75 46.37 -48.31
C LEU A 619 3.16 46.47 -48.91
N VAL A 620 3.75 45.35 -49.34
CA VAL A 620 5.06 45.36 -50.01
C VAL A 620 4.96 46.00 -51.40
N GLN A 621 3.87 45.73 -52.15
CA GLN A 621 3.56 46.45 -53.40
C GLN A 621 3.43 47.96 -53.18
N LEU A 622 2.68 48.38 -52.15
CA LEU A 622 2.53 49.77 -51.75
C LEU A 622 3.90 50.40 -51.44
N TYR A 623 4.74 49.71 -50.67
CA TYR A 623 6.09 50.16 -50.32
C TYR A 623 6.99 50.31 -51.56
N ALA A 624 6.99 49.32 -52.47
CA ALA A 624 7.79 49.35 -53.69
C ALA A 624 7.40 50.53 -54.60
N LEU A 625 6.10 50.82 -54.75
CA LEU A 625 5.62 51.95 -55.54
C LEU A 625 5.98 53.31 -54.90
N MET A 626 5.89 53.42 -53.56
CA MET A 626 6.32 54.62 -52.84
C MET A 626 7.82 54.88 -53.03
N GLN A 627 8.65 53.84 -52.92
CA GLN A 627 10.09 53.94 -53.14
C GLN A 627 10.42 54.37 -54.58
N LYS A 628 9.69 53.82 -55.57
CA LYS A 628 9.82 54.23 -56.98
C LYS A 628 9.46 55.70 -57.19
N MET A 629 8.38 56.19 -56.57
CA MET A 629 7.98 57.60 -56.61
C MET A 629 9.07 58.51 -56.01
N GLN A 630 9.64 58.16 -54.86
CA GLN A 630 10.73 58.92 -54.24
C GLN A 630 11.97 58.98 -55.15
N LYS A 631 12.34 57.85 -55.79
CA LYS A 631 13.42 57.78 -56.79
C LYS A 631 13.14 58.62 -58.05
N GLN A 632 11.88 58.76 -58.48
CA GLN A 632 11.51 59.64 -59.58
C GLN A 632 11.56 61.13 -59.21
N LYS A 633 11.10 61.49 -57.99
CA LYS A 633 11.18 62.86 -57.48
C LYS A 633 12.63 63.36 -57.31
N SER A 634 13.55 62.48 -56.91
CA SER A 634 14.98 62.82 -56.82
C SER A 634 15.66 62.97 -58.18
N LYS A 635 15.31 62.17 -59.20
CA LYS A 635 15.82 62.32 -60.58
C LYS A 635 15.31 63.57 -61.31
N GLY A 636 14.14 64.11 -60.94
CA GLY A 636 13.51 65.27 -61.61
C GLY A 636 14.11 66.64 -61.32
N LYS A 637 15.10 66.76 -60.41
CA LYS A 637 15.69 68.06 -59.99
C LYS A 637 17.08 68.38 -60.59
N GLY A 638 17.62 67.56 -61.49
CA GLY A 638 18.86 67.86 -62.22
C GLY A 638 18.60 68.55 -63.56
N LYS A 639 18.99 69.82 -63.72
CA LYS A 639 19.02 70.52 -65.02
C LYS A 639 20.19 69.98 -65.87
N PRO A 640 20.02 69.72 -67.18
CA PRO A 640 21.15 69.39 -68.05
C PRO A 640 21.92 70.67 -68.40
N SER A 641 23.24 70.70 -68.15
CA SER A 641 24.13 71.66 -68.81
C SER A 641 24.73 70.96 -70.01
N GLU A 642 24.42 71.46 -71.21
CA GLU A 642 25.31 71.32 -72.37
C GLU A 642 26.66 71.94 -72.01
N ASN A 643 27.74 71.24 -72.36
CA ASN A 643 28.98 71.84 -72.85
C ASN A 643 29.72 70.79 -73.67
N GLU A 644 29.89 71.10 -74.95
CA GLU A 644 30.96 70.58 -75.80
C GLU A 644 32.32 71.03 -75.23
N GLU A 645 33.34 70.18 -75.42
CA GLU A 645 34.76 70.49 -75.68
C GLU A 645 35.62 69.31 -75.20
N THR A 646 36.12 68.49 -76.13
CA THR A 646 37.51 68.47 -76.64
C THR A 646 38.57 67.99 -75.66
N ALA A 647 39.40 67.10 -76.19
CA ALA A 647 40.55 66.48 -75.58
C ALA A 647 41.71 67.48 -75.33
N GLU A 648 42.64 66.99 -74.51
CA GLU A 648 43.99 67.50 -74.19
C GLU A 648 44.11 68.48 -73.02
N GLY A 649 44.96 68.11 -72.05
CA GLY A 649 45.45 69.01 -71.01
C GLY A 649 45.77 68.30 -69.70
N GLU A 650 47.02 67.88 -69.54
CA GLU A 650 47.64 67.35 -68.31
C GLU A 650 47.41 68.26 -67.09
N GLN A 651 47.19 67.64 -65.91
CA GLN A 651 47.48 68.27 -64.62
C GLN A 651 48.23 67.30 -63.69
N GLU A 652 49.38 67.79 -63.23
CA GLU A 652 50.26 67.26 -62.18
C GLU A 652 49.60 67.23 -60.78
N PRO A 653 50.18 66.48 -59.82
CA PRO A 653 49.51 66.03 -58.60
C PRO A 653 49.63 67.01 -57.43
N GLN A 654 48.59 67.10 -56.59
CA GLN A 654 48.67 67.72 -55.26
C GLN A 654 48.26 66.73 -54.15
N GLU A 655 49.30 66.31 -53.43
CA GLU A 655 49.43 65.96 -52.00
C GLU A 655 48.21 65.42 -51.23
N GLN A 656 48.27 64.13 -50.90
CA GLN A 656 47.56 63.50 -49.79
C GLN A 656 48.34 63.73 -48.48
N GLU A 657 47.69 64.25 -47.45
CA GLU A 657 48.17 64.12 -46.07
C GLU A 657 47.99 62.65 -45.60
N PRO A 658 48.97 62.06 -44.89
CA PRO A 658 48.88 60.68 -44.44
C PRO A 658 47.97 60.57 -43.21
N GLY A 659 47.00 59.66 -43.28
CA GLY A 659 46.21 59.24 -42.11
C GLY A 659 47.11 58.63 -41.03
N LYS A 660 46.83 58.96 -39.77
CA LYS A 660 47.60 58.51 -38.59
C LYS A 660 47.64 56.98 -38.48
N ASP A 661 48.78 56.49 -38.00
CA ASP A 661 49.10 55.07 -37.81
C ASP A 661 48.14 54.41 -36.79
N PRO A 662 47.44 53.33 -37.15
CA PRO A 662 46.54 52.60 -36.24
C PRO A 662 47.23 52.11 -34.94
N ALA A 663 48.56 52.01 -34.92
CA ALA A 663 49.31 51.69 -33.71
C ALA A 663 49.28 52.80 -32.63
N GLU A 664 49.12 54.08 -33.00
CA GLU A 664 48.96 55.18 -32.03
C GLU A 664 47.55 55.19 -31.43
N GLN A 665 46.53 54.86 -32.21
CA GLN A 665 45.14 54.77 -31.73
C GLN A 665 44.96 53.66 -30.67
N LEU A 666 45.65 52.54 -30.84
CA LEU A 666 45.65 51.45 -29.87
C LEU A 666 46.40 51.81 -28.57
N ARG A 667 47.37 52.73 -28.62
CA ARG A 667 48.04 53.23 -27.42
C ARG A 667 47.19 54.24 -26.65
N GLU A 668 46.47 55.12 -27.34
CA GLU A 668 45.50 56.03 -26.69
C GLU A 668 44.38 55.24 -25.99
N LEU A 669 43.85 54.19 -26.63
CA LEU A 669 42.84 53.29 -26.03
C LEU A 669 43.38 52.52 -24.82
N ALA A 670 44.66 52.16 -24.80
CA ALA A 670 45.30 51.52 -23.65
C ALA A 670 45.51 52.49 -22.49
N GLU A 671 45.91 53.74 -22.75
CA GLU A 671 46.04 54.78 -21.72
C GLU A 671 44.69 55.17 -21.10
N ASP A 672 43.62 55.17 -21.89
CA ASP A 672 42.28 55.47 -21.38
C ASP A 672 41.68 54.31 -20.57
N LEU A 673 42.07 53.05 -20.86
CA LEU A 673 41.73 51.89 -20.03
C LEU A 673 42.48 51.89 -18.68
N ASP A 674 43.73 52.36 -18.65
CA ASP A 674 44.49 52.47 -17.40
C ASP A 674 43.96 53.61 -16.51
N LYS A 675 43.51 54.74 -17.10
CA LYS A 675 42.82 55.81 -16.35
C LYS A 675 41.51 55.35 -15.72
N LEU A 676 40.78 54.43 -16.37
CA LEU A 676 39.54 53.88 -15.81
C LEU A 676 39.78 52.91 -14.64
N LYS A 677 40.94 52.22 -14.62
CA LYS A 677 41.33 51.35 -13.51
C LYS A 677 41.78 52.10 -12.24
N GLU A 678 42.22 53.35 -12.37
CA GLU A 678 42.55 54.20 -11.21
C GLU A 678 41.31 54.88 -10.59
N MET A 679 40.12 54.69 -11.18
CA MET A 679 38.85 55.25 -10.68
C MET A 679 37.96 54.25 -9.93
N GLU A 680 38.42 53.00 -9.71
CA GLU A 680 37.93 52.07 -8.67
C GLU A 680 38.83 52.14 -7.43
#